data_AF-A0A3D1DNQ5-F1
#
_entry.id   AF-A0A3D1DNQ5-F1
#
_cell.length_a   1.000
_cell.length_b   1.000
_cell.length_c   1.000
_cell.angle_alpha   90.00
_cell.angle_beta   90.00
_cell.angle_gamma   90.00
#
_symmetry.space_group_name_H-M   'P 1'
#
loop_
_entity.id
_entity.type
_entity.pdbx_description
1 polymer ?
#
loop_
_entity_poly.entity_id
_entity_poly.type
_entity_poly.pdbx_seq_one_letter_code
_entity_poly.pdbx_strand_id
1 'polypeptide(L)'
;TYWPFPQGRLITGLLAWHDYDRNPKWLPITEKLVTGLHRVAGQNKQWAWFQNSSSLDLALAGFAESYEKSNRSAMRYQLFLEAAPRKGGGSWSVDRVTLEYPGAKKVALDDDFSSANIKTSNWVTIVNDDGASILQKDGVLRFENRSVSRYRWNTQIVHSRGSFPITEKGHGLRVTLHIKGNRNAHFIVGLLPKFKKYPGGETPKPPFGFHQSAGEERLLYPMRSDFNVPVDIGGRNSNYAIRITLGGKSGVLWEYDLRDGKSWQTARKGTLPGEPGGVDMQVNGNPLRALSRWYAQTGDKSSRQLAAKVARFMTKRGPWGSTAEGPSMADSYEHARWQGHFHWFATGVVGLADYATTTNDVQLLRYLKSYYEYSRQFGIVRIGFFPAVVTPLAQRRSASQKIYGGTGQNDEGCALVDMLDIALMLSEAGVGDYWDDIDSMVRNHLVEHQMLDRKRLKHIVSHSPKSEMRPEINNTENVIERNIGAFASCAEPTKMYAWWTMCCNANMMLAIHKAWDATVRFDNGLAQVNLLLNRVSPWVDIDSHLPYEGKVVLRNKQAERMSVRIPLWVDRTALRCEVNGRKVPIRWLGRQLQIEDLQPGDTVTITFPMVETIEKHTERTYNTTFTCRFKGNTLIDISPRPKEFSLKRISSDDGKFTELNKEMGYPLYQRDHLKANKAPTKEVTRYVHHH
;
A
#
# COMPACT_ATOMS: atom_id res chain seq x y z
N THR A 1 1.79 -6.43 12.78
CA THR A 1 2.39 -6.24 11.44
C THR A 1 1.78 -5.01 10.77
N TYR A 2 2.43 -3.85 10.85
CA TYR A 2 1.96 -2.65 10.15
C TYR A 2 2.74 -2.46 8.84
N TRP A 3 1.99 -2.33 7.76
CA TRP A 3 2.50 -2.07 6.43
C TRP A 3 1.96 -0.71 5.98
N PRO A 4 2.80 0.35 6.01
CA PRO A 4 2.40 1.68 5.53
C PRO A 4 2.04 1.68 4.03
N PHE A 5 2.73 0.85 3.25
CA PHE A 5 2.55 0.75 1.80
C PHE A 5 1.10 0.44 1.37
N PRO A 6 0.45 -0.65 1.83
CA PRO A 6 -0.93 -0.96 1.48
C PRO A 6 -1.93 0.09 1.98
N GLN A 7 -1.65 0.73 3.12
CA GLN A 7 -2.51 1.79 3.66
C GLN A 7 -2.52 3.03 2.77
N GLY A 8 -1.33 3.43 2.27
CA GLY A 8 -1.23 4.50 1.28
C GLY A 8 -2.06 4.20 0.02
N ARG A 9 -1.95 2.99 -0.54
CA ARG A 9 -2.76 2.56 -1.69
C ARG A 9 -4.26 2.57 -1.39
N LEU A 10 -4.67 2.06 -0.23
CA LEU A 10 -6.08 2.05 0.17
C LEU A 10 -6.64 3.47 0.27
N ILE A 11 -5.94 4.40 0.91
CA ILE A 11 -6.32 5.82 0.98
C ILE A 11 -6.53 6.39 -0.44
N THR A 12 -5.57 6.17 -1.36
CA THR A 12 -5.72 6.67 -2.73
C THR A 12 -6.92 6.06 -3.46
N GLY A 13 -7.25 4.79 -3.19
CA GLY A 13 -8.45 4.14 -3.74
C GLY A 13 -9.74 4.70 -3.16
N LEU A 14 -9.80 4.94 -1.84
CA LEU A 14 -10.97 5.55 -1.20
C LEU A 14 -11.22 6.98 -1.69
N LEU A 15 -10.16 7.76 -1.93
CA LEU A 15 -10.28 9.08 -2.54
C LEU A 15 -10.80 9.00 -3.98
N ALA A 16 -10.33 8.04 -4.77
CA ALA A 16 -10.86 7.83 -6.11
C ALA A 16 -12.34 7.44 -6.10
N TRP A 17 -12.77 6.61 -5.14
CA TRP A 17 -14.20 6.28 -4.95
C TRP A 17 -15.03 7.50 -4.57
N HIS A 18 -14.52 8.33 -3.65
CA HIS A 18 -15.15 9.61 -3.33
C HIS A 18 -15.33 10.50 -4.55
N ASP A 19 -14.31 10.58 -5.42
CA ASP A 19 -14.41 11.39 -6.63
C ASP A 19 -15.40 10.82 -7.64
N TYR A 20 -15.49 9.49 -7.71
CA TYR A 20 -16.39 8.78 -8.61
C TYR A 20 -17.87 8.92 -8.24
N ASP A 21 -18.24 8.62 -6.99
CA ASP A 21 -19.66 8.55 -6.58
C ASP A 21 -20.13 9.73 -5.71
N ARG A 22 -19.19 10.61 -5.30
CA ARG A 22 -19.44 11.74 -4.39
C ARG A 22 -20.10 11.35 -3.06
N ASN A 23 -19.98 10.09 -2.66
CA ASN A 23 -20.57 9.59 -1.42
C ASN A 23 -19.78 10.15 -0.22
N PRO A 24 -20.43 10.92 0.67
CA PRO A 24 -19.74 11.61 1.76
C PRO A 24 -19.18 10.65 2.83
N LYS A 25 -19.52 9.36 2.79
CA LYS A 25 -19.01 8.35 3.73
C LYS A 25 -17.54 8.00 3.49
N TRP A 26 -17.00 8.26 2.30
CA TRP A 26 -15.62 7.91 1.99
C TRP A 26 -14.61 8.77 2.75
N LEU A 27 -14.81 10.09 2.83
CA LEU A 27 -13.85 10.99 3.47
C LEU A 27 -13.62 10.68 4.96
N PRO A 28 -14.65 10.43 5.80
CA PRO A 28 -14.43 10.05 7.20
C PRO A 28 -13.66 8.74 7.38
N ILE A 29 -13.80 7.77 6.46
CA ILE A 29 -13.03 6.52 6.50
C ILE A 29 -11.57 6.81 6.14
N THR A 30 -11.35 7.60 5.09
CA THR A 30 -10.03 8.01 4.64
C THR A 30 -9.28 8.81 5.72
N GLU A 31 -9.95 9.75 6.38
CA GLU A 31 -9.37 10.58 7.45
C GLU A 31 -8.80 9.72 8.59
N LYS A 32 -9.49 8.63 8.96
CA LYS A 32 -9.01 7.69 9.98
C LYS A 32 -7.69 7.02 9.55
N LEU A 33 -7.59 6.61 8.29
CA LEU A 33 -6.37 6.00 7.75
C LEU A 33 -5.23 7.00 7.68
N VAL A 34 -5.50 8.24 7.25
CA VAL A 34 -4.53 9.34 7.24
C VAL A 34 -4.03 9.65 8.65
N THR A 35 -4.93 9.71 9.63
CA THR A 35 -4.56 9.85 11.05
C THR A 35 -3.65 8.71 11.50
N GLY A 36 -3.90 7.49 11.03
CA GLY A 36 -3.02 6.34 11.22
C GLY A 36 -1.62 6.58 10.66
N LEU A 37 -1.49 7.09 9.43
CA LEU A 37 -0.20 7.45 8.83
C LEU A 37 0.57 8.47 9.69
N HIS A 38 -0.09 9.50 10.22
CA HIS A 38 0.55 10.48 11.09
C HIS A 38 1.16 9.86 12.36
N ARG A 39 0.47 8.89 12.96
CA ARG A 39 0.88 8.25 14.23
C ARG A 39 2.07 7.31 14.09
N VAL A 40 2.15 6.62 12.95
CA VAL A 40 3.16 5.59 12.68
C VAL A 40 4.38 6.13 11.97
N ALA A 41 4.32 7.35 11.42
CA ALA A 41 5.46 8.02 10.85
C ALA A 41 6.52 8.28 11.94
N GLY A 42 7.73 7.76 11.74
CA GLY A 42 8.91 8.23 12.47
C GLY A 42 9.28 9.62 11.94
N GLN A 43 9.57 10.58 12.82
CA GLN A 43 9.84 11.95 12.39
C GLN A 43 10.90 12.61 13.26
N ASN A 44 11.66 13.52 12.66
CA ASN A 44 12.48 14.48 13.36
C ASN A 44 12.19 15.90 12.83
N LYS A 45 13.08 16.86 13.11
CA LYS A 45 12.90 18.26 12.67
C LYS A 45 12.88 18.39 11.14
N GLN A 46 13.72 17.63 10.43
CA GLN A 46 13.92 17.77 8.99
C GLN A 46 13.10 16.78 8.16
N TRP A 47 12.95 15.55 8.68
CA TRP A 47 12.50 14.39 7.93
C TRP A 47 11.39 13.62 8.62
N ALA A 48 10.68 12.82 7.83
CA ALA A 48 9.72 11.84 8.27
C ALA A 48 9.87 10.58 7.41
N TRP A 49 9.63 9.42 8.00
CA TRP A 49 9.80 8.14 7.34
C TRP A 49 8.79 7.13 7.85
N PHE A 50 8.57 6.13 7.02
CA PHE A 50 7.80 4.94 7.31
C PHE A 50 8.71 3.72 7.24
N GLN A 51 8.43 2.74 8.10
CA GLN A 51 9.11 1.45 8.11
C GLN A 51 8.05 0.34 8.10
N ASN A 52 8.33 -0.72 7.36
CA ASN A 52 7.59 -1.97 7.53
C ASN A 52 7.95 -2.53 8.91
N SER A 53 6.95 -2.93 9.67
CA SER A 53 7.19 -3.61 10.93
C SER A 53 6.34 -4.87 11.03
N SER A 54 7.02 -5.99 11.30
CA SER A 54 6.36 -7.21 11.77
C SER A 54 5.91 -7.12 13.22
N SER A 55 6.29 -6.06 13.97
CA SER A 55 5.80 -5.85 15.33
C SER A 55 4.27 -5.69 15.34
N LEU A 56 3.60 -6.36 16.27
CA LEU A 56 2.15 -6.29 16.45
C LEU A 56 1.67 -4.87 16.82
N ASP A 57 2.54 -4.10 17.49
CA ASP A 57 2.23 -2.85 18.19
C ASP A 57 1.67 -1.71 17.32
N LEU A 58 2.00 -1.68 16.03
CA LEU A 58 1.61 -0.58 15.13
C LEU A 58 0.36 -0.88 14.28
N ALA A 59 0.01 -2.15 14.10
CA ALA A 59 -1.10 -2.56 13.23
C ALA A 59 -2.48 -2.37 13.90
N LEU A 60 -2.52 -2.51 15.22
CA LEU A 60 -3.73 -2.45 16.04
C LEU A 60 -4.15 -1.03 16.42
N ALA A 61 -3.23 -0.06 16.39
CA ALA A 61 -3.49 1.34 16.76
C ALA A 61 -4.45 2.07 15.80
N GLY A 62 -4.58 1.61 14.55
CA GLY A 62 -5.54 2.14 13.58
C GLY A 62 -6.93 1.50 13.67
N PHE A 63 -7.02 0.23 14.07
CA PHE A 63 -8.28 -0.53 14.10
C PHE A 63 -9.03 -0.38 15.44
N ALA A 64 -8.31 -0.32 16.58
CA ALA A 64 -8.94 -0.32 17.90
C ALA A 64 -9.70 0.98 18.21
N GLU A 65 -9.22 2.14 17.76
CA GLU A 65 -9.79 3.44 18.16
C GLU A 65 -10.96 3.90 17.27
N SER A 66 -11.10 3.31 16.08
CA SER A 66 -12.31 3.44 15.25
C SER A 66 -13.57 3.02 16.02
N TYR A 67 -13.40 2.11 16.97
CA TYR A 67 -14.46 1.61 17.85
C TYR A 67 -14.69 2.52 19.07
N GLU A 68 -13.63 3.06 19.68
CA GLU A 68 -13.70 3.84 20.93
C GLU A 68 -14.31 5.25 20.79
N LYS A 69 -14.06 5.96 19.69
CA LYS A 69 -14.65 7.32 19.52
C LYS A 69 -16.17 7.31 19.29
N SER A 70 -16.78 6.14 19.12
CA SER A 70 -18.22 6.03 18.86
C SER A 70 -19.11 6.14 20.11
N ASN A 71 -18.58 6.09 21.34
CA ASN A 71 -19.42 6.18 22.55
C ASN A 71 -18.65 6.71 23.77
N ARG A 72 -18.66 8.02 23.99
CA ARG A 72 -18.28 8.63 25.27
C ARG A 72 -19.26 8.19 26.37
N SER A 73 -18.91 7.15 27.13
CA SER A 73 -19.55 6.81 28.41
C SER A 73 -18.49 6.24 29.37
N ALA A 74 -18.70 6.36 30.68
CA ALA A 74 -17.73 6.05 31.74
C ALA A 74 -17.01 4.70 31.52
N MET A 75 -15.68 4.74 31.39
CA MET A 75 -14.86 3.58 31.09
C MET A 75 -14.84 2.57 32.24
N ARG A 76 -15.07 1.29 31.93
CA ARG A 76 -14.94 0.16 32.87
C ARG A 76 -13.67 -0.63 32.52
N TYR A 77 -12.82 -0.91 33.51
CA TYR A 77 -11.56 -1.63 33.32
C TYR A 77 -11.60 -3.06 33.91
N GLN A 78 -10.95 -4.00 33.24
CA GLN A 78 -10.65 -5.36 33.74
C GLN A 78 -9.15 -5.49 33.98
N LEU A 79 -8.74 -6.04 35.12
CA LEU A 79 -7.34 -6.37 35.41
C LEU A 79 -7.06 -7.81 34.96
N PHE A 80 -5.99 -8.03 34.20
CA PHE A 80 -5.53 -9.38 33.90
C PHE A 80 -4.09 -9.59 34.37
N LEU A 81 -3.81 -10.83 34.79
CA LEU A 81 -2.49 -11.28 35.18
C LEU A 81 -2.17 -12.61 34.48
N GLU A 82 -1.09 -12.64 33.73
CA GLU A 82 -0.57 -13.88 33.15
C GLU A 82 0.82 -14.16 33.69
N ALA A 83 1.12 -15.43 34.01
CA ALA A 83 2.49 -15.80 34.34
C ALA A 83 2.91 -17.15 33.76
N ALA A 84 4.05 -17.14 33.07
CA ALA A 84 4.63 -18.31 32.44
C ALA A 84 5.82 -18.83 33.26
N PRO A 85 5.82 -20.11 33.68
CA PRO A 85 7.00 -20.72 34.28
C PRO A 85 8.12 -20.89 33.24
N ARG A 86 9.37 -20.57 33.62
CA ARG A 86 10.55 -20.92 32.79
C ARG A 86 10.88 -22.42 32.92
N LYS A 87 11.69 -22.97 32.00
CA LYS A 87 12.09 -24.40 31.97
C LYS A 87 12.57 -24.84 33.38
N GLY A 88 11.84 -25.78 34.00
CA GLY A 88 12.06 -26.23 35.39
C GLY A 88 11.23 -25.53 36.48
N GLY A 89 10.30 -24.65 36.13
CA GLY A 89 9.51 -23.83 37.07
C GLY A 89 8.37 -24.58 37.79
N GLY A 90 8.23 -24.31 39.10
CA GLY A 90 7.15 -24.83 39.96
C GLY A 90 5.89 -23.94 39.99
N SER A 91 4.86 -24.38 40.72
CA SER A 91 3.57 -23.68 40.85
C SER A 91 3.67 -22.32 41.57
N TRP A 92 2.88 -21.35 41.15
CA TRP A 92 2.70 -20.03 41.77
C TRP A 92 1.21 -19.72 41.98
N SER A 93 0.88 -18.77 42.86
CA SER A 93 -0.49 -18.29 43.07
C SER A 93 -0.51 -16.82 43.50
N VAL A 94 -1.50 -16.05 43.04
CA VAL A 94 -1.87 -14.78 43.67
C VAL A 94 -2.76 -15.10 44.87
N ASP A 95 -2.28 -14.84 46.08
CA ASP A 95 -3.04 -15.13 47.30
C ASP A 95 -3.81 -13.92 47.81
N ARG A 96 -3.38 -12.70 47.45
CA ARG A 96 -4.10 -11.47 47.80
C ARG A 96 -3.95 -10.38 46.74
N VAL A 97 -5.08 -9.76 46.40
CA VAL A 97 -5.14 -8.50 45.64
C VAL A 97 -5.69 -7.41 46.53
N THR A 98 -4.98 -6.29 46.62
CA THR A 98 -5.39 -5.11 47.39
C THR A 98 -5.60 -3.94 46.44
N LEU A 99 -6.78 -3.33 46.48
CA LEU A 99 -7.10 -2.10 45.75
C LEU A 99 -7.28 -0.95 46.76
N GLU A 100 -6.59 0.17 46.58
CA GLU A 100 -6.70 1.34 47.44
C GLU A 100 -7.08 2.58 46.64
N TYR A 101 -8.00 3.38 47.17
CA TYR A 101 -8.49 4.59 46.53
C TYR A 101 -8.59 5.75 47.54
N PRO A 102 -7.93 6.89 47.30
CA PRO A 102 -7.99 8.07 48.18
C PRO A 102 -9.24 8.93 47.94
N GLY A 103 -10.02 9.20 48.99
CA GLY A 103 -11.12 10.18 48.96
C GLY A 103 -12.54 9.63 48.90
N ALA A 104 -12.78 8.41 49.42
CA ALA A 104 -14.13 7.85 49.47
C ALA A 104 -14.99 8.56 50.55
N LYS A 105 -15.97 9.38 50.14
CA LYS A 105 -17.03 9.82 51.07
C LYS A 105 -17.95 8.63 51.36
N LYS A 106 -18.14 8.33 52.65
CA LYS A 106 -19.15 7.38 53.14
C LYS A 106 -20.53 7.89 52.69
N VAL A 107 -21.19 7.21 51.76
CA VAL A 107 -22.63 7.36 51.60
C VAL A 107 -23.25 6.50 52.69
N ALA A 108 -23.71 7.13 53.77
CA ALA A 108 -24.60 6.46 54.70
C ALA A 108 -25.92 6.24 53.96
N LEU A 109 -26.35 4.98 53.84
CA LEU A 109 -27.68 4.62 53.39
C LEU A 109 -28.43 4.17 54.66
N ASP A 110 -29.53 4.83 54.98
CA ASP A 110 -30.34 4.57 56.18
C ASP A 110 -30.88 3.13 56.21
N ASP A 111 -31.11 2.63 57.43
CA ASP A 111 -31.05 1.23 57.85
C ASP A 111 -32.11 0.24 57.31
N ASP A 112 -32.96 0.58 56.34
CA ASP A 112 -34.02 -0.33 55.85
C ASP A 112 -34.02 -0.55 54.33
N PHE A 113 -32.94 -1.16 53.80
CA PHE A 113 -32.81 -1.51 52.38
C PHE A 113 -32.88 -3.02 52.14
N SER A 114 -33.97 -3.52 51.55
CA SER A 114 -34.12 -4.93 51.14
C SER A 114 -33.69 -5.16 49.67
N SER A 115 -33.39 -6.42 49.34
CA SER A 115 -32.85 -6.86 48.04
C SER A 115 -33.70 -6.52 46.81
N ALA A 116 -34.98 -6.16 47.01
CA ALA A 116 -35.89 -5.74 45.95
C ALA A 116 -35.52 -4.36 45.35
N ASN A 117 -34.87 -3.48 46.11
CA ASN A 117 -34.54 -2.12 45.69
C ASN A 117 -33.25 -2.04 44.83
N ILE A 118 -32.55 -3.16 44.62
CA ILE A 118 -31.27 -3.24 43.89
C ILE A 118 -31.46 -3.14 42.36
N LYS A 119 -32.67 -3.38 41.84
CA LYS A 119 -32.90 -3.40 40.38
C LYS A 119 -33.02 -2.04 39.70
N THR A 120 -33.01 -0.92 40.43
CA THR A 120 -33.26 0.42 39.85
C THR A 120 -32.19 1.49 40.13
N SER A 121 -31.13 1.19 40.89
CA SER A 121 -30.05 2.17 41.14
C SER A 121 -28.92 2.07 40.10
N ASN A 122 -28.73 3.11 39.28
CA ASN A 122 -27.73 3.12 38.20
C ASN A 122 -26.25 3.26 38.64
N TRP A 123 -25.94 3.32 39.94
CA TRP A 123 -24.55 3.48 40.39
C TRP A 123 -24.29 2.89 41.77
N VAL A 124 -24.25 1.55 41.91
CA VAL A 124 -23.41 0.78 42.87
C VAL A 124 -23.52 -0.71 42.48
N THR A 125 -22.42 -1.44 42.33
CA THR A 125 -22.43 -2.92 42.34
C THR A 125 -21.14 -3.51 42.90
N ILE A 126 -21.36 -4.45 43.83
CA ILE A 126 -20.46 -5.28 44.64
C ILE A 126 -19.69 -6.31 43.77
N VAL A 127 -18.48 -6.70 44.18
CA VAL A 127 -17.68 -7.79 43.56
C VAL A 127 -17.77 -9.05 44.44
N ASN A 128 -18.55 -10.08 44.05
CA ASN A 128 -18.70 -11.38 44.74
C ASN A 128 -17.54 -12.36 44.47
N ASP A 129 -17.19 -13.37 45.29
CA ASP A 129 -17.75 -13.98 46.53
C ASP A 129 -16.65 -14.00 47.64
N ASP A 130 -16.88 -13.44 48.85
CA ASP A 130 -15.98 -13.40 50.05
C ASP A 130 -14.92 -12.29 50.18
N GLY A 131 -14.90 -11.25 49.33
CA GLY A 131 -14.01 -10.09 49.51
C GLY A 131 -14.55 -9.05 50.50
N ALA A 132 -13.82 -8.74 51.59
CA ALA A 132 -14.18 -7.67 52.53
C ALA A 132 -13.62 -6.30 52.09
N SER A 133 -14.46 -5.27 52.10
CA SER A 133 -14.03 -3.87 51.94
C SER A 133 -13.88 -3.21 53.32
N ILE A 134 -12.75 -2.54 53.58
CA ILE A 134 -12.50 -1.81 54.83
C ILE A 134 -12.12 -0.37 54.47
N LEU A 135 -12.87 0.60 55.02
CA LEU A 135 -12.47 2.00 55.00
C LEU A 135 -11.42 2.22 56.10
N GLN A 136 -10.21 2.60 55.71
CA GLN A 136 -9.14 2.93 56.64
C GLN A 136 -9.40 4.32 57.25
N LYS A 137 -8.89 4.57 58.47
CA LYS A 137 -9.09 5.83 59.22
C LYS A 137 -8.55 7.07 58.48
N ASP A 138 -7.70 6.88 57.46
CA ASP A 138 -7.09 7.91 56.62
C ASP A 138 -7.92 8.31 55.39
N GLY A 139 -9.16 7.80 55.26
CA GLY A 139 -10.05 8.12 54.13
C GLY A 139 -9.76 7.32 52.86
N VAL A 140 -8.92 6.27 52.96
CA VAL A 140 -8.63 5.35 51.87
C VAL A 140 -9.56 4.14 51.94
N LEU A 141 -10.28 3.87 50.85
CA LEU A 141 -11.10 2.67 50.74
C LEU A 141 -10.24 1.51 50.25
N ARG A 142 -10.13 0.44 51.04
CA ARG A 142 -9.34 -0.75 50.70
C ARG A 142 -10.26 -1.94 50.41
N PHE A 143 -10.04 -2.59 49.27
CA PHE A 143 -10.67 -3.87 48.92
C PHE A 143 -9.63 -4.98 49.00
N GLU A 144 -9.88 -5.99 49.82
CA GLU A 144 -9.04 -7.19 49.91
C GLU A 144 -9.83 -8.40 49.38
N ASN A 145 -9.34 -9.01 48.30
CA ASN A 145 -9.79 -10.32 47.87
C ASN A 145 -8.72 -11.35 48.26
N ARG A 146 -9.11 -12.31 49.11
CA ARG A 146 -8.32 -13.48 49.49
C ARG A 146 -8.88 -14.69 48.76
N SER A 147 -8.34 -14.98 47.59
CA SER A 147 -8.71 -16.19 46.86
C SER A 147 -8.10 -17.41 47.54
N VAL A 148 -8.95 -18.36 47.98
CA VAL A 148 -8.50 -19.64 48.56
C VAL A 148 -8.28 -20.72 47.48
N SER A 149 -8.55 -20.42 46.21
CA SER A 149 -8.60 -21.42 45.16
C SER A 149 -7.22 -21.66 44.51
N ARG A 150 -6.59 -22.80 44.84
CA ARG A 150 -5.39 -23.30 44.18
C ARG A 150 -5.74 -23.89 42.81
N TYR A 151 -5.63 -23.09 41.77
CA TYR A 151 -5.82 -23.54 40.39
C TYR A 151 -4.47 -23.71 39.67
N ARG A 152 -4.21 -24.91 39.12
CA ARG A 152 -3.00 -25.26 38.33
C ARG A 152 -3.14 -24.78 36.87
N TRP A 153 -3.25 -23.47 36.63
CA TRP A 153 -3.29 -22.92 35.27
C TRP A 153 -2.26 -21.80 35.10
N ASN A 154 -1.65 -21.71 33.91
CA ASN A 154 -0.61 -20.73 33.55
C ASN A 154 -1.13 -19.28 33.34
N THR A 155 -2.38 -19.00 33.72
CA THR A 155 -3.03 -17.68 33.56
C THR A 155 -4.07 -17.50 34.67
N GLN A 156 -4.08 -16.35 35.36
CA GLN A 156 -5.12 -16.00 36.34
C GLN A 156 -5.82 -14.69 35.94
N ILE A 157 -7.09 -14.80 35.53
CA ILE A 157 -7.92 -13.62 35.27
C ILE A 157 -8.60 -13.21 36.58
N VAL A 158 -8.14 -12.12 37.20
CA VAL A 158 -8.79 -11.54 38.38
C VAL A 158 -9.87 -10.58 37.93
N HIS A 159 -11.12 -11.05 37.92
CA HIS A 159 -12.25 -10.24 37.47
C HIS A 159 -12.87 -9.43 38.62
N SER A 160 -12.93 -8.10 38.47
CA SER A 160 -13.78 -7.24 39.30
C SER A 160 -15.00 -6.84 38.48
N ARG A 161 -16.21 -7.16 38.93
CA ARG A 161 -17.48 -6.81 38.24
C ARG A 161 -17.92 -5.35 38.47
N GLY A 162 -17.22 -4.58 39.29
CA GLY A 162 -17.57 -3.21 39.66
C GLY A 162 -17.02 -2.13 38.72
N SER A 163 -17.71 -0.99 38.66
CA SER A 163 -17.27 0.25 38.01
C SER A 163 -16.55 1.16 39.02
N PHE A 164 -15.34 1.64 38.69
CA PHE A 164 -14.60 2.59 39.53
C PHE A 164 -14.80 4.03 39.01
N PRO A 165 -15.12 5.01 39.87
CA PRO A 165 -15.21 6.41 39.45
C PRO A 165 -13.83 6.99 39.13
N ILE A 166 -13.77 7.83 38.09
CA ILE A 166 -12.62 8.69 37.81
C ILE A 166 -12.46 9.65 39.00
N THR A 167 -11.29 9.66 39.64
CA THR A 167 -10.94 10.73 40.56
C THR A 167 -10.27 11.88 39.87
N GLU A 168 -10.47 13.05 40.46
CA GLU A 168 -9.80 14.29 40.12
C GLU A 168 -8.27 14.16 40.07
N LYS A 169 -7.68 15.11 39.35
CA LYS A 169 -6.26 15.21 39.02
C LYS A 169 -5.38 15.14 40.28
N GLY A 170 -4.75 13.99 40.53
CA GLY A 170 -3.80 13.78 41.63
C GLY A 170 -4.13 12.61 42.56
N HIS A 171 -5.31 12.01 42.45
CA HIS A 171 -5.71 10.84 43.21
C HIS A 171 -5.57 9.62 42.29
N GLY A 172 -5.02 8.51 42.80
CA GLY A 172 -4.77 7.33 41.98
C GLY A 172 -5.28 6.04 42.62
N LEU A 173 -5.78 5.12 41.79
CA LEU A 173 -6.10 3.76 42.18
C LEU A 173 -4.78 3.00 42.40
N ARG A 174 -4.49 2.59 43.63
CA ARG A 174 -3.33 1.75 43.92
C ARG A 174 -3.74 0.29 43.91
N VAL A 175 -3.04 -0.53 43.15
CA VAL A 175 -3.21 -1.98 43.10
C VAL A 175 -1.96 -2.63 43.67
N THR A 176 -2.11 -3.49 44.67
CA THR A 176 -1.01 -4.30 45.22
C THR A 176 -1.35 -5.77 45.05
N LEU A 177 -0.50 -6.48 44.31
CA LEU A 177 -0.61 -7.92 44.10
C LEU A 177 0.38 -8.64 45.02
N HIS A 178 -0.12 -9.57 45.83
CA HIS A 178 0.70 -10.49 46.61
C HIS A 178 0.78 -11.83 45.88
N ILE A 179 2.00 -12.25 45.59
CA ILE A 179 2.29 -13.48 44.84
C ILE A 179 3.13 -14.39 45.71
N LYS A 180 2.69 -15.65 45.83
CA LYS A 180 3.33 -16.70 46.63
C LYS A 180 3.75 -17.85 45.71
N GLY A 181 5.03 -18.23 45.71
CA GLY A 181 5.56 -19.30 44.83
C GLY A 181 7.00 -19.06 44.34
N ASN A 182 7.50 -19.98 43.50
CA ASN A 182 8.93 -20.06 43.13
C ASN A 182 9.43 -18.90 42.23
N ARG A 183 10.72 -18.59 42.36
CA ARG A 183 11.48 -17.39 41.97
C ARG A 183 11.81 -17.28 40.47
N ASN A 184 11.15 -18.04 39.59
CA ASN A 184 11.56 -18.18 38.18
C ASN A 184 10.37 -18.21 37.20
N ALA A 185 9.57 -17.14 37.20
CA ALA A 185 8.41 -16.96 36.35
C ALA A 185 8.41 -15.56 35.70
N HIS A 186 7.87 -15.48 34.48
CA HIS A 186 7.66 -14.25 33.75
C HIS A 186 6.23 -13.76 33.96
N PHE A 187 6.04 -12.49 34.33
CA PHE A 187 4.72 -11.94 34.64
C PHE A 187 4.33 -10.83 33.67
N ILE A 188 3.07 -10.85 33.23
CA ILE A 188 2.47 -9.80 32.41
C ILE A 188 1.20 -9.29 33.09
N VAL A 189 1.12 -7.97 33.27
CA VAL A 189 -0.02 -7.30 33.93
C VAL A 189 -0.59 -6.22 33.02
N GLY A 190 -1.91 -6.20 32.84
CA GLY A 190 -2.56 -5.16 32.06
C GLY A 190 -4.01 -4.89 32.41
N LEU A 191 -4.53 -3.79 31.86
CA LEU A 191 -5.92 -3.35 32.00
C LEU A 191 -6.62 -3.38 30.64
N LEU A 192 -7.81 -3.97 30.57
CA LEU A 192 -8.64 -4.05 29.36
C LEU A 192 -9.94 -3.24 29.53
N PRO A 193 -10.38 -2.44 28.54
CA PRO A 193 -11.72 -1.88 28.55
C PRO A 193 -12.77 -2.99 28.32
N LYS A 194 -13.90 -2.91 29.02
CA LYS A 194 -14.97 -3.92 28.95
C LYS A 194 -15.46 -4.13 27.51
N PHE A 195 -15.38 -5.36 26.99
CA PHE A 195 -16.09 -5.76 25.76
C PHE A 195 -17.62 -5.58 25.97
N LYS A 196 -18.29 -4.81 25.10
CA LYS A 196 -19.77 -4.82 25.06
C LYS A 196 -20.24 -6.19 24.58
N LYS A 197 -21.29 -6.71 25.23
CA LYS A 197 -22.01 -7.92 24.81
C LYS A 197 -22.51 -7.70 23.37
N TYR A 198 -22.17 -8.60 22.46
CA TYR A 198 -22.60 -8.55 21.06
C TYR A 198 -24.14 -8.64 20.98
N PRO A 199 -24.80 -7.88 20.08
CA PRO A 199 -26.22 -8.04 19.80
C PRO A 199 -26.40 -9.27 18.91
N GLY A 200 -26.47 -10.43 19.55
CA GLY A 200 -26.63 -11.74 18.92
C GLY A 200 -26.23 -12.79 19.94
N GLY A 201 -27.13 -13.70 20.28
CA GLY A 201 -26.98 -14.66 21.39
C GLY A 201 -25.86 -15.69 21.26
N GLU A 202 -24.93 -15.52 20.33
CA GLU A 202 -23.82 -16.43 20.10
C GLU A 202 -22.48 -15.70 20.19
N THR A 203 -21.55 -16.27 20.96
CA THR A 203 -20.16 -15.83 21.04
C THR A 203 -19.51 -16.03 19.66
N PRO A 204 -19.01 -14.99 18.98
CA PRO A 204 -18.33 -15.20 17.71
C PRO A 204 -17.09 -16.08 17.94
N LYS A 205 -16.99 -17.19 17.19
CA LYS A 205 -15.72 -17.89 17.03
C LYS A 205 -14.77 -16.94 16.27
N PRO A 206 -13.57 -16.65 16.79
CA PRO A 206 -12.63 -15.78 16.11
C PRO A 206 -12.29 -16.38 14.73
N PRO A 207 -12.34 -15.59 13.65
CA PRO A 207 -11.79 -16.03 12.37
C PRO A 207 -10.27 -16.02 12.51
N PHE A 208 -9.68 -17.20 12.30
CA PHE A 208 -8.25 -17.51 12.41
C PHE A 208 -7.69 -17.69 13.83
N GLY A 209 -6.83 -18.72 13.94
CA GLY A 209 -6.41 -19.37 15.18
C GLY A 209 -5.81 -18.46 16.23
N PHE A 210 -6.47 -18.40 17.38
CA PHE A 210 -5.94 -17.87 18.63
C PHE A 210 -5.93 -18.99 19.67
N HIS A 211 -5.04 -19.97 19.48
CA HIS A 211 -4.59 -20.85 20.55
C HIS A 211 -3.27 -21.49 20.15
N GLN A 212 -2.17 -20.85 20.55
CA GLN A 212 -0.90 -21.54 20.74
C GLN A 212 -0.16 -20.81 21.86
N SER A 213 -0.19 -21.40 23.06
CA SER A 213 0.66 -20.98 24.17
C SER A 213 1.86 -21.91 24.27
N ALA A 214 3.04 -21.28 24.30
CA ALA A 214 4.30 -21.78 24.86
C ALA A 214 4.90 -23.06 24.25
N GLY A 215 5.20 -23.01 22.95
CA GLY A 215 6.28 -23.80 22.33
C GLY A 215 7.26 -22.88 21.63
N GLU A 216 6.75 -22.01 20.78
CA GLU A 216 7.43 -20.89 20.14
C GLU A 216 6.38 -19.76 19.99
N GLU A 217 6.82 -18.50 19.91
CA GLU A 217 6.05 -17.35 19.37
C GLU A 217 4.79 -16.81 20.13
N ARG A 218 5.08 -15.94 21.12
CA ARG A 218 4.41 -14.69 21.62
C ARG A 218 2.89 -14.42 21.44
N LEU A 219 2.25 -13.84 22.48
CA LEU A 219 1.29 -12.73 22.32
C LEU A 219 0.88 -12.04 23.65
N LEU A 220 0.97 -10.70 23.73
CA LEU A 220 0.09 -9.81 24.53
C LEU A 220 0.18 -8.36 24.00
N TYR A 221 -0.93 -7.63 24.05
CA TYR A 221 -1.16 -6.33 23.39
C TYR A 221 -0.43 -5.15 24.05
N PRO A 222 0.21 -4.22 23.31
CA PRO A 222 0.49 -2.88 23.81
C PRO A 222 -0.51 -1.87 23.24
N MET A 223 -1.27 -1.22 24.13
CA MET A 223 -1.91 0.06 23.82
C MET A 223 -0.87 1.17 23.93
N ARG A 224 -0.80 2.08 22.96
CA ARG A 224 0.15 3.19 22.96
C ARG A 224 -0.46 4.39 23.71
N SER A 225 0.17 4.81 24.81
CA SER A 225 -0.04 6.13 25.42
C SER A 225 1.26 6.65 26.05
N ASP A 226 1.42 7.97 26.11
CA ASP A 226 2.68 8.66 26.39
C ASP A 226 2.88 8.97 27.89
N PHE A 227 3.03 7.99 28.79
CA PHE A 227 3.18 8.30 30.22
C PHE A 227 4.13 7.36 30.99
N ASN A 228 4.86 7.91 31.96
CA ASN A 228 5.72 7.20 32.92
C ASN A 228 4.91 6.78 34.16
N VAL A 229 4.98 5.51 34.58
CA VAL A 229 4.43 5.04 35.85
C VAL A 229 5.56 4.43 36.68
N PRO A 230 5.79 4.86 37.93
CA PRO A 230 6.74 4.22 38.83
C PRO A 230 6.17 2.90 39.36
N VAL A 231 6.95 1.82 39.26
CA VAL A 231 6.62 0.49 39.79
C VAL A 231 7.68 0.13 40.82
N ASP A 232 7.25 -0.33 41.99
CA ASP A 232 8.11 -0.64 43.13
C ASP A 232 7.96 -2.14 43.47
N ILE A 233 9.08 -2.89 43.46
CA ILE A 233 9.10 -4.33 43.72
C ILE A 233 9.94 -4.58 44.97
N GLY A 234 9.28 -4.99 46.06
CA GLY A 234 9.93 -5.33 47.32
C GLY A 234 9.69 -6.80 47.70
N GLY A 235 10.73 -7.47 48.22
CA GLY A 235 10.62 -8.84 48.74
C GLY A 235 11.49 -9.05 49.98
N ARG A 236 10.88 -9.59 51.04
CA ARG A 236 11.58 -10.35 52.10
C ARG A 236 10.87 -11.71 52.17
N ASN A 237 11.65 -12.80 52.03
CA ASN A 237 11.23 -14.20 52.17
C ASN A 237 9.97 -14.61 51.40
N SER A 238 10.18 -15.25 50.24
CA SER A 238 9.20 -16.09 49.51
C SER A 238 7.92 -15.44 49.00
N ASN A 239 7.69 -14.15 49.27
CA ASN A 239 6.49 -13.41 48.89
C ASN A 239 6.91 -12.10 48.18
N TYR A 240 6.40 -11.88 46.97
CA TYR A 240 6.61 -10.63 46.23
C TYR A 240 5.36 -9.76 46.34
N ALA A 241 5.55 -8.46 46.56
CA ALA A 241 4.50 -7.47 46.39
C ALA A 241 4.79 -6.65 45.15
N ILE A 242 3.88 -6.69 44.16
CA ILE A 242 3.91 -5.80 43.00
C ILE A 242 2.97 -4.64 43.30
N ARG A 243 3.52 -3.43 43.42
CA ARG A 243 2.73 -2.21 43.62
C ARG A 243 2.59 -1.45 42.32
N ILE A 244 1.36 -1.21 41.90
CA ILE A 244 0.98 -0.44 40.73
C ILE A 244 0.17 0.77 41.20
N THR A 245 0.59 2.00 40.88
CA THR A 245 -0.16 3.21 41.23
C THR A 245 -0.73 3.86 39.97
N LEU A 246 -2.05 3.93 39.89
CA LEU A 246 -2.80 4.41 38.73
C LEU A 246 -3.40 5.79 39.02
N GLY A 247 -2.68 6.89 38.78
CA GLY A 247 -3.24 8.25 38.89
C GLY A 247 -4.34 8.55 37.85
N GLY A 248 -5.09 9.65 38.00
CA GLY A 248 -6.09 10.13 37.02
C GLY A 248 -5.60 10.42 35.58
N LYS A 249 -4.40 9.95 35.20
CA LYS A 249 -3.78 9.98 33.88
C LYS A 249 -3.10 8.65 33.48
N SER A 250 -3.49 7.50 34.03
CA SER A 250 -2.75 6.23 33.89
C SER A 250 -3.36 5.24 32.90
N GLY A 251 -2.53 4.66 32.02
CA GLY A 251 -2.92 3.56 31.11
C GLY A 251 -1.79 3.06 30.20
N VAL A 252 -1.08 1.99 30.60
CA VAL A 252 -0.21 1.12 29.75
C VAL A 252 -0.06 -0.27 30.41
N LEU A 253 0.26 -1.29 29.59
CA LEU A 253 0.54 -2.70 29.93
C LEU A 253 2.05 -2.95 30.19
N TRP A 254 2.40 -3.86 31.11
CA TRP A 254 3.79 -4.02 31.58
C TRP A 254 4.27 -5.49 31.58
N GLU A 255 5.55 -5.68 31.23
CA GLU A 255 6.26 -6.98 31.15
C GLU A 255 7.42 -7.00 32.17
N TYR A 256 7.55 -8.09 32.96
CA TYR A 256 8.54 -8.16 34.06
C TYR A 256 9.35 -9.48 34.04
N ASP A 257 10.69 -9.38 34.07
CA ASP A 257 11.64 -10.49 34.20
C ASP A 257 12.21 -10.53 35.63
N LEU A 258 11.67 -11.38 36.51
CA LEU A 258 12.19 -11.55 37.86
C LEU A 258 13.42 -12.48 37.83
N ARG A 259 14.61 -11.92 38.07
CA ARG A 259 15.85 -12.69 38.23
C ARG A 259 16.33 -12.65 39.68
N ASP A 260 16.91 -13.77 40.11
CA ASP A 260 17.42 -14.06 41.46
C ASP A 260 17.88 -12.84 42.27
N GLY A 261 17.08 -12.49 43.28
CA GLY A 261 17.55 -11.97 44.58
C GLY A 261 18.35 -10.66 44.63
N LYS A 262 18.53 -9.90 43.55
CA LYS A 262 19.32 -8.65 43.57
C LYS A 262 18.60 -7.47 42.91
N SER A 263 18.22 -6.51 43.77
CA SER A 263 17.92 -5.08 43.54
C SER A 263 16.85 -4.66 42.52
N TRP A 264 16.28 -3.46 42.80
CA TRP A 264 15.27 -2.73 42.03
C TRP A 264 15.50 -2.77 40.51
N GLN A 265 14.49 -3.13 39.72
CA GLN A 265 14.54 -3.09 38.27
C GLN A 265 13.50 -2.12 37.70
N THR A 266 13.96 -1.18 36.87
CA THR A 266 13.14 -0.20 36.16
C THR A 266 12.63 -0.77 34.84
N ALA A 267 11.36 -0.53 34.51
CA ALA A 267 10.73 -0.94 33.26
C ALA A 267 11.44 -0.35 32.01
N ARG A 268 11.57 -1.13 30.93
CA ARG A 268 12.10 -0.65 29.64
C ARG A 268 10.96 -0.14 28.75
N LYS A 269 11.10 1.09 28.23
CA LYS A 269 10.19 1.73 27.28
C LYS A 269 10.44 1.19 25.86
N GLY A 270 9.40 0.77 25.13
CA GLY A 270 9.52 0.50 23.69
C GLY A 270 9.71 1.80 22.91
N THR A 271 10.86 1.98 22.25
CA THR A 271 11.15 3.12 21.37
C THR A 271 10.63 2.86 19.96
N LEU A 272 10.11 3.90 19.29
CA LEU A 272 10.08 3.85 17.82
C LEU A 272 11.52 3.70 17.35
N PRO A 273 11.78 2.83 16.35
CA PRO A 273 13.09 2.77 15.74
C PRO A 273 13.51 4.17 15.31
N GLY A 274 14.77 4.50 15.55
CA GLY A 274 15.37 5.73 15.06
C GLY A 274 15.27 5.84 13.54
N GLU A 275 15.76 6.94 12.99
CA GLU A 275 15.88 7.09 11.55
C GLU A 275 16.57 5.86 10.94
N PRO A 276 15.97 5.21 9.93
CA PRO A 276 16.57 4.02 9.34
C PRO A 276 17.87 4.40 8.63
N GLY A 277 18.83 3.47 8.60
CA GLY A 277 20.09 3.66 7.87
C GLY A 277 19.95 3.75 6.34
N GLY A 278 18.74 3.57 5.79
CA GLY A 278 18.44 3.66 4.36
C GLY A 278 16.99 4.03 4.09
N VAL A 279 16.69 4.37 2.83
CA VAL A 279 15.36 4.76 2.37
C VAL A 279 14.73 3.58 1.62
N ASP A 280 13.61 3.08 2.12
CA ASP A 280 12.75 2.16 1.37
C ASP A 280 11.75 2.98 0.54
N MET A 281 12.00 3.03 -0.78
CA MET A 281 11.24 3.86 -1.71
C MET A 281 9.77 3.48 -1.81
N GLN A 282 9.45 2.18 -1.85
CA GLN A 282 8.07 1.71 -1.95
C GLN A 282 7.28 2.01 -0.68
N VAL A 283 7.90 1.74 0.48
CA VAL A 283 7.28 1.90 1.80
C VAL A 283 6.96 3.36 2.11
N ASN A 284 7.77 4.29 1.61
CA ASN A 284 7.59 5.72 1.84
C ASN A 284 6.75 6.41 0.76
N GLY A 285 6.89 6.01 -0.51
CA GLY A 285 6.21 6.69 -1.61
C GLY A 285 4.70 6.53 -1.63
N ASN A 286 4.17 5.37 -1.23
CA ASN A 286 2.72 5.15 -1.23
C ASN A 286 2.01 5.98 -0.12
N PRO A 287 2.51 6.04 1.13
CA PRO A 287 2.04 7.01 2.11
C PRO A 287 2.23 8.47 1.69
N LEU A 288 3.37 8.82 1.07
CA LEU A 288 3.60 10.18 0.54
C LEU A 288 2.48 10.56 -0.43
N ARG A 289 2.19 9.69 -1.40
CA ARG A 289 1.10 9.87 -2.37
C ARG A 289 -0.25 10.08 -1.69
N ALA A 290 -0.56 9.25 -0.70
CA ALA A 290 -1.80 9.33 0.06
C ALA A 290 -1.95 10.67 0.81
N LEU A 291 -0.89 11.11 1.50
CA LEU A 291 -0.88 12.37 2.24
C LEU A 291 -1.02 13.58 1.31
N SER A 292 -0.35 13.55 0.15
CA SER A 292 -0.45 14.60 -0.87
C SER A 292 -1.87 14.72 -1.43
N ARG A 293 -2.48 13.60 -1.83
CA ARG A 293 -3.86 13.60 -2.36
C ARG A 293 -4.89 13.98 -1.31
N TRP A 294 -4.70 13.53 -0.07
CA TRP A 294 -5.56 13.96 1.03
C TRP A 294 -5.49 15.48 1.24
N TYR A 295 -4.28 16.05 1.21
CA TYR A 295 -4.10 17.49 1.25
C TYR A 295 -4.78 18.19 0.06
N ALA A 296 -4.63 17.69 -1.16
CA ALA A 296 -5.30 18.25 -2.35
C ALA A 296 -6.82 18.27 -2.19
N GLN A 297 -7.39 17.19 -1.63
CA GLN A 297 -8.83 17.03 -1.46
C GLN A 297 -9.41 17.87 -0.31
N THR A 298 -8.65 18.11 0.76
CA THR A 298 -9.18 18.65 2.03
C THR A 298 -8.56 19.97 2.49
N GLY A 299 -7.39 20.34 1.94
CA GLY A 299 -6.58 21.44 2.45
C GLY A 299 -5.85 21.14 3.75
N ASP A 300 -5.79 19.89 4.23
CA ASP A 300 -5.13 19.52 5.49
C ASP A 300 -3.63 19.84 5.50
N LYS A 301 -3.30 20.96 6.14
CA LYS A 301 -1.93 21.47 6.27
C LYS A 301 -1.02 20.53 7.06
N SER A 302 -1.55 19.72 7.98
CA SER A 302 -0.74 18.78 8.74
C SER A 302 -0.22 17.67 7.82
N SER A 303 -1.09 17.12 6.98
CA SER A 303 -0.71 16.12 5.96
C SER A 303 0.26 16.69 4.94
N ARG A 304 0.09 17.95 4.51
CA ARG A 304 1.09 18.63 3.66
C ARG A 304 2.47 18.72 4.32
N GLN A 305 2.52 19.10 5.60
CA GLN A 305 3.78 19.20 6.35
C GLN A 305 4.48 17.85 6.51
N LEU A 306 3.70 16.80 6.81
CA LEU A 306 4.22 15.44 6.89
C LEU A 306 4.71 14.96 5.53
N ALA A 307 3.92 15.13 4.47
CA ALA A 307 4.31 14.80 3.09
C ALA A 307 5.63 15.48 2.70
N ALA A 308 5.79 16.77 2.99
CA ALA A 308 7.03 17.49 2.69
C ALA A 308 8.25 16.92 3.44
N LYS A 309 8.08 16.48 4.70
CA LYS A 309 9.15 15.81 5.46
C LYS A 309 9.50 14.44 4.87
N VAL A 310 8.50 13.68 4.40
CA VAL A 310 8.70 12.38 3.74
C VAL A 310 9.38 12.55 2.39
N ALA A 311 8.96 13.52 1.59
CA ALA A 311 9.59 13.82 0.31
C ALA A 311 11.08 14.16 0.49
N ARG A 312 11.43 15.03 1.46
CA ARG A 312 12.84 15.34 1.80
C ARG A 312 13.63 14.14 2.31
N PHE A 313 12.98 13.22 3.03
CA PHE A 313 13.62 11.99 3.47
C PHE A 313 13.93 11.09 2.28
N MET A 314 12.97 10.94 1.37
CA MET A 314 13.09 10.09 0.19
C MET A 314 14.15 10.58 -0.80
N THR A 315 14.42 11.89 -0.86
CA THR A 315 15.42 12.49 -1.77
C THR A 315 16.83 12.61 -1.18
N LYS A 316 17.12 11.99 -0.03
CA LYS A 316 18.48 11.96 0.53
C LYS A 316 19.50 11.26 -0.37
N ARG A 317 20.77 11.66 -0.27
CA ARG A 317 21.90 10.85 -0.77
C ARG A 317 21.82 9.44 -0.17
N GLY A 318 22.01 8.41 -0.98
CA GLY A 318 21.90 7.01 -0.55
C GLY A 318 21.13 6.14 -1.54
N PRO A 319 19.77 6.15 -1.52
CA PRO A 319 18.98 5.48 -2.57
C PRO A 319 19.29 6.05 -3.96
N TRP A 320 19.65 7.34 -4.00
CA TRP A 320 20.05 8.08 -5.19
C TRP A 320 21.58 8.16 -5.27
N GLY A 321 22.12 8.02 -6.47
CA GLY A 321 23.56 8.03 -6.74
C GLY A 321 24.27 6.70 -6.49
N SER A 322 23.53 5.61 -6.25
CA SER A 322 24.07 4.30 -5.86
C SER A 322 24.61 3.44 -7.01
N THR A 323 24.63 3.98 -8.23
CA THR A 323 25.00 3.24 -9.46
C THR A 323 26.31 3.72 -10.05
N ALA A 324 27.09 2.76 -10.57
CA ALA A 324 28.30 2.99 -11.35
C ALA A 324 28.00 3.21 -12.86
N GLU A 325 26.74 3.03 -13.29
CA GLU A 325 26.34 3.19 -14.69
C GLU A 325 26.04 4.67 -15.00
N GLY A 326 26.86 5.27 -15.86
CA GLY A 326 26.73 6.64 -16.36
C GLY A 326 28.09 7.35 -16.50
N PRO A 327 28.14 8.58 -17.06
CA PRO A 327 29.38 9.32 -17.18
C PRO A 327 29.99 9.63 -15.81
N SER A 328 31.30 9.40 -15.70
CA SER A 328 32.11 9.57 -14.48
C SER A 328 32.33 11.03 -14.08
N MET A 329 32.17 11.97 -15.02
CA MET A 329 32.31 13.42 -14.81
C MET A 329 31.05 14.10 -14.27
N ALA A 330 29.99 13.33 -13.96
CA ALA A 330 28.71 13.86 -13.48
C ALA A 330 28.33 13.16 -12.16
N ASP A 331 27.95 13.94 -11.14
CA ASP A 331 27.50 13.40 -9.85
C ASP A 331 26.19 12.61 -10.04
N SER A 332 26.24 11.31 -9.78
CA SER A 332 25.09 10.41 -9.97
C SER A 332 23.87 10.80 -9.12
N TYR A 333 24.07 11.40 -7.94
CA TYR A 333 22.99 11.88 -7.08
C TYR A 333 22.31 13.10 -7.70
N GLU A 334 23.06 14.08 -8.22
CA GLU A 334 22.50 15.31 -8.82
C GLU A 334 21.65 15.01 -10.07
N HIS A 335 21.92 13.88 -10.72
CA HIS A 335 21.17 13.41 -11.90
C HIS A 335 20.15 12.30 -11.60
N ALA A 336 19.76 12.12 -10.32
CA ALA A 336 18.74 11.16 -9.89
C ALA A 336 18.97 9.72 -10.39
N ARG A 337 20.24 9.31 -10.52
CA ARG A 337 20.58 7.95 -10.94
C ARG A 337 20.34 6.97 -9.80
N TRP A 338 19.94 5.75 -10.14
CA TRP A 338 19.54 4.72 -9.20
C TRP A 338 19.90 3.32 -9.71
N GLN A 339 19.80 2.34 -8.82
CA GLN A 339 19.84 0.91 -9.16
C GLN A 339 18.99 0.14 -8.15
N GLY A 340 18.56 -1.07 -8.51
CA GLY A 340 17.77 -1.96 -7.67
C GLY A 340 16.59 -2.58 -8.40
N HIS A 341 15.60 -3.04 -7.64
CA HIS A 341 14.35 -3.58 -8.18
C HIS A 341 13.49 -2.43 -8.72
N PHE A 342 13.12 -2.51 -10.00
CA PHE A 342 12.56 -1.39 -10.74
C PHE A 342 11.23 -0.93 -10.16
N HIS A 343 10.23 -1.82 -10.04
CA HIS A 343 8.93 -1.45 -9.48
C HIS A 343 9.02 -0.88 -8.05
N TRP A 344 9.81 -1.52 -7.16
CA TRP A 344 10.05 -1.03 -5.80
C TRP A 344 10.59 0.39 -5.74
N PHE A 345 11.53 0.74 -6.63
CA PHE A 345 12.06 2.09 -6.68
C PHE A 345 11.07 3.06 -7.35
N ALA A 346 10.57 2.70 -8.53
CA ALA A 346 9.74 3.53 -9.38
C ALA A 346 8.39 3.87 -8.73
N THR A 347 7.76 2.95 -7.99
CA THR A 347 6.54 3.24 -7.23
C THR A 347 6.78 4.30 -6.14
N GLY A 348 8.00 4.35 -5.59
CA GLY A 348 8.44 5.43 -4.70
C GLY A 348 8.50 6.78 -5.43
N VAL A 349 9.04 6.76 -6.65
CA VAL A 349 9.10 7.93 -7.53
C VAL A 349 7.73 8.40 -7.98
N VAL A 350 6.78 7.50 -8.25
CA VAL A 350 5.38 7.85 -8.50
C VAL A 350 4.81 8.66 -7.34
N GLY A 351 5.11 8.27 -6.09
CA GLY A 351 4.70 9.04 -4.90
C GLY A 351 5.35 10.43 -4.82
N LEU A 352 6.63 10.55 -5.17
CA LEU A 352 7.32 11.84 -5.26
C LEU A 352 6.76 12.72 -6.37
N ALA A 353 6.45 12.15 -7.54
CA ALA A 353 5.88 12.88 -8.66
C ALA A 353 4.48 13.41 -8.33
N ASP A 354 3.62 12.58 -7.73
CA ASP A 354 2.28 12.99 -7.30
C ASP A 354 2.33 14.09 -6.22
N TYR A 355 3.27 13.99 -5.26
CA TYR A 355 3.54 15.09 -4.32
C TYR A 355 3.98 16.36 -5.06
N ALA A 356 4.97 16.26 -5.95
CA ALA A 356 5.55 17.40 -6.62
C ALA A 356 4.55 18.13 -7.52
N THR A 357 3.70 17.41 -8.25
CA THR A 357 2.61 18.01 -9.03
C THR A 357 1.57 18.65 -8.13
N THR A 358 1.14 17.95 -7.06
CA THR A 358 0.15 18.46 -6.10
C THR A 358 0.61 19.76 -5.41
N THR A 359 1.90 19.87 -5.08
CA THR A 359 2.46 21.04 -4.38
C THR A 359 3.13 22.06 -5.30
N ASN A 360 3.12 21.83 -6.61
CA ASN A 360 3.85 22.61 -7.61
C ASN A 360 5.34 22.78 -7.28
N ASP A 361 6.00 21.70 -6.86
CA ASP A 361 7.43 21.66 -6.56
C ASP A 361 8.25 21.45 -7.85
N VAL A 362 8.51 22.55 -8.55
CA VAL A 362 9.21 22.55 -9.84
C VAL A 362 10.63 21.99 -9.74
N GLN A 363 11.33 22.18 -8.61
CA GLN A 363 12.69 21.66 -8.44
C GLN A 363 12.66 20.13 -8.33
N LEU A 364 11.72 19.59 -7.55
CA LEU A 364 11.53 18.15 -7.47
C LEU A 364 11.08 17.58 -8.83
N LEU A 365 10.16 18.23 -9.55
CA LEU A 365 9.76 17.79 -10.90
C LEU A 365 10.95 17.73 -11.86
N ARG A 366 11.85 18.73 -11.86
CA ARG A 366 13.08 18.69 -12.66
C ARG A 366 14.01 17.54 -12.25
N TYR A 367 14.13 17.26 -10.97
CA TYR A 367 14.92 16.12 -10.47
C TYR A 367 14.33 14.77 -10.92
N LEU A 368 13.01 14.61 -10.82
CA LEU A 368 12.31 13.40 -11.26
C LEU A 368 12.30 13.21 -12.78
N LYS A 369 12.36 14.31 -13.54
CA LYS A 369 12.62 14.27 -14.97
C LYS A 369 13.97 13.58 -15.27
N SER A 370 15.03 13.94 -14.55
CA SER A 370 16.35 13.29 -14.69
C SER A 370 16.28 11.80 -14.39
N TYR A 371 15.51 11.40 -13.35
CA TYR A 371 15.24 9.99 -13.06
C TYR A 371 14.58 9.30 -14.26
N TYR A 372 13.52 9.88 -14.82
CA TYR A 372 12.80 9.28 -15.94
C TYR A 372 13.69 9.11 -17.18
N GLU A 373 14.44 10.16 -17.55
CA GLU A 373 15.34 10.14 -18.71
C GLU A 373 16.49 9.15 -18.55
N TYR A 374 16.96 8.93 -17.33
CA TYR A 374 17.92 7.87 -17.03
C TYR A 374 17.26 6.49 -17.10
N SER A 375 16.11 6.33 -16.44
CA SER A 375 15.45 5.03 -16.28
C SER A 375 14.93 4.46 -17.59
N ARG A 376 14.46 5.31 -18.50
CA ARG A 376 13.94 4.88 -19.81
C ARG A 376 15.01 4.31 -20.75
N GLN A 377 16.29 4.50 -20.42
CA GLN A 377 17.41 3.93 -21.17
C GLN A 377 17.62 2.43 -20.87
N PHE A 378 17.01 1.92 -19.79
CA PHE A 378 17.02 0.50 -19.48
C PHE A 378 15.89 -0.21 -20.22
N GLY A 379 16.22 -1.27 -20.96
CA GLY A 379 15.26 -2.03 -21.75
C GLY A 379 14.96 -1.41 -23.11
N ILE A 380 13.71 -1.49 -23.55
CA ILE A 380 13.24 -1.02 -24.86
C ILE A 380 11.98 -0.16 -24.66
N VAL A 381 12.18 1.12 -24.33
CA VAL A 381 11.08 2.09 -24.15
C VAL A 381 10.13 2.16 -25.35
N ARG A 382 10.67 1.93 -26.56
CA ARG A 382 9.92 1.92 -27.82
C ARG A 382 8.76 0.92 -27.86
N ILE A 383 8.84 -0.15 -27.07
CA ILE A 383 7.73 -1.10 -26.89
C ILE A 383 7.17 -1.05 -25.47
N GLY A 384 7.85 -0.41 -24.53
CA GLY A 384 7.49 -0.38 -23.10
C GLY A 384 8.08 -1.53 -22.28
N PHE A 385 9.16 -2.17 -22.75
CA PHE A 385 9.85 -3.21 -21.99
C PHE A 385 10.87 -2.60 -21.02
N PHE A 386 10.74 -2.88 -19.72
CA PHE A 386 11.65 -2.39 -18.67
C PHE A 386 12.12 -3.55 -17.77
N PRO A 387 13.43 -3.83 -17.65
CA PRO A 387 13.90 -4.97 -16.86
C PRO A 387 13.50 -4.83 -15.38
N ALA A 388 13.06 -5.92 -14.74
CA ALA A 388 12.60 -5.87 -13.34
C ALA A 388 13.70 -5.47 -12.34
N VAL A 389 14.98 -5.59 -12.72
CA VAL A 389 16.12 -5.21 -11.89
C VAL A 389 17.16 -4.46 -12.72
N VAL A 390 17.58 -3.29 -12.22
CA VAL A 390 18.64 -2.46 -12.78
C VAL A 390 19.87 -2.56 -11.88
N THR A 391 20.97 -3.07 -12.42
CA THR A 391 22.32 -3.13 -11.81
C THR A 391 23.34 -3.13 -12.94
N PRO A 392 24.65 -2.92 -12.67
CA PRO A 392 25.68 -3.09 -13.69
C PRO A 392 25.51 -4.37 -14.51
N LEU A 393 25.62 -4.27 -15.84
CA LEU A 393 25.24 -5.37 -16.76
C LEU A 393 25.91 -6.71 -16.44
N ALA A 394 27.21 -6.69 -16.14
CA ALA A 394 27.97 -7.90 -15.79
C ALA A 394 27.45 -8.56 -14.51
N GLN A 395 27.12 -7.76 -13.50
CA GLN A 395 26.52 -8.22 -12.26
C GLN A 395 25.13 -8.83 -12.52
N ARG A 396 24.31 -8.17 -13.34
CA ARG A 396 22.96 -8.66 -13.67
C ARG A 396 23.00 -10.00 -14.37
N ARG A 397 23.85 -10.15 -15.40
CA ARG A 397 24.01 -11.41 -16.14
C ARG A 397 24.50 -12.53 -15.22
N SER A 398 25.49 -12.26 -14.36
CA SER A 398 26.01 -13.23 -13.39
C SER A 398 24.92 -13.68 -12.39
N ALA A 399 24.15 -12.73 -11.86
CA ALA A 399 23.05 -13.03 -10.94
C ALA A 399 21.95 -13.85 -11.61
N SER A 400 21.55 -13.52 -12.84
CA SER A 400 20.55 -14.29 -13.59
C SER A 400 21.02 -15.71 -13.86
N GLN A 401 22.28 -15.88 -14.28
CA GLN A 401 22.84 -17.21 -14.52
C GLN A 401 22.84 -18.06 -13.25
N LYS A 402 23.28 -17.47 -12.12
CA LYS A 402 23.36 -18.17 -10.83
C LYS A 402 21.99 -18.55 -10.28
N ILE A 403 21.02 -17.64 -10.34
CA ILE A 403 19.71 -17.82 -9.70
C ILE A 403 18.76 -18.60 -10.61
N TYR A 404 18.68 -18.24 -11.89
CA TYR A 404 17.66 -18.71 -12.83
C TYR A 404 18.21 -19.60 -13.95
N GLY A 405 19.51 -19.87 -13.99
CA GLY A 405 20.14 -20.81 -14.92
C GLY A 405 20.29 -20.30 -16.35
N GLY A 406 20.16 -18.99 -16.59
CA GLY A 406 20.29 -18.40 -17.92
C GLY A 406 20.58 -16.91 -17.92
N THR A 407 20.77 -16.34 -19.11
CA THR A 407 20.95 -14.89 -19.32
C THR A 407 19.61 -14.20 -19.45
N GLY A 408 19.58 -12.88 -19.26
CA GLY A 408 18.34 -12.10 -19.34
C GLY A 408 17.84 -11.57 -18.00
N GLN A 409 17.00 -10.55 -18.09
CA GLN A 409 16.24 -9.99 -17.00
C GLN A 409 14.85 -9.70 -17.56
N ASN A 410 13.89 -10.57 -17.21
CA ASN A 410 12.48 -10.35 -17.53
C ASN A 410 12.04 -9.00 -16.98
N ASP A 411 11.04 -8.43 -17.63
CA ASP A 411 10.37 -7.26 -17.09
C ASP A 411 9.45 -7.63 -15.93
N GLU A 412 8.90 -6.59 -15.32
CA GLU A 412 7.75 -6.66 -14.46
C GLU A 412 6.72 -5.65 -14.97
N GLY A 413 5.48 -6.09 -15.20
CA GLY A 413 4.40 -5.23 -15.71
C GLY A 413 4.13 -4.01 -14.82
N CYS A 414 4.36 -4.11 -13.51
CA CYS A 414 4.28 -2.96 -12.62
C CYS A 414 5.35 -1.88 -12.88
N ALA A 415 6.57 -2.26 -13.29
CA ALA A 415 7.62 -1.30 -13.61
C ALA A 415 7.26 -0.49 -14.87
N LEU A 416 6.68 -1.15 -15.87
CA LEU A 416 6.10 -0.48 -17.04
C LEU A 416 5.04 0.54 -16.60
N VAL A 417 4.11 0.14 -15.73
CA VAL A 417 3.06 1.02 -15.20
C VAL A 417 3.64 2.24 -14.50
N ASP A 418 4.64 2.05 -13.63
CA ASP A 418 5.25 3.16 -12.91
C ASP A 418 5.94 4.15 -13.88
N MET A 419 6.62 3.64 -14.91
CA MET A 419 7.24 4.49 -15.93
C MET A 419 6.19 5.27 -16.73
N LEU A 420 5.09 4.64 -17.12
CA LEU A 420 3.97 5.32 -17.77
C LEU A 420 3.37 6.40 -16.87
N ASP A 421 3.16 6.10 -15.59
CA ASP A 421 2.64 7.04 -14.60
C ASP A 421 3.53 8.28 -14.45
N ILE A 422 4.85 8.07 -14.35
CA ILE A 422 5.84 9.15 -14.23
C ILE A 422 5.88 9.97 -15.52
N ALA A 423 5.92 9.33 -16.69
CA ALA A 423 5.88 9.99 -17.99
C ALA A 423 4.65 10.91 -18.11
N LEU A 424 3.48 10.39 -17.71
CA LEU A 424 2.21 11.09 -17.75
C LEU A 424 2.21 12.29 -16.82
N MET A 425 2.61 12.13 -15.55
CA MET A 425 2.67 13.24 -14.59
C MET A 425 3.67 14.33 -15.02
N LEU A 426 4.84 13.97 -15.54
CA LEU A 426 5.82 14.93 -16.05
C LEU A 426 5.31 15.67 -17.29
N SER A 427 4.56 14.98 -18.15
CA SER A 427 3.97 15.57 -19.36
C SER A 427 2.81 16.51 -19.05
N GLU A 428 1.91 16.12 -18.14
CA GLU A 428 0.81 16.98 -17.68
C GLU A 428 1.32 18.20 -16.90
N ALA A 429 2.39 18.05 -16.14
CA ALA A 429 3.03 19.18 -15.44
C ALA A 429 3.85 20.10 -16.38
N GLY A 430 3.99 19.76 -17.67
CA GLY A 430 4.70 20.58 -18.66
C GLY A 430 6.22 20.62 -18.49
N VAL A 431 6.82 19.72 -17.69
CA VAL A 431 8.28 19.66 -17.47
C VAL A 431 9.00 18.73 -18.46
N GLY A 432 8.24 17.94 -19.23
CA GLY A 432 8.69 17.15 -20.37
C GLY A 432 7.54 16.86 -21.36
N ASP A 433 7.86 16.30 -22.52
CA ASP A 433 6.86 15.79 -23.49
C ASP A 433 7.17 14.31 -23.73
N TYR A 434 6.52 13.43 -22.97
CA TYR A 434 6.71 11.98 -23.02
C TYR A 434 5.51 11.24 -23.63
N TRP A 435 4.64 11.96 -24.33
CA TRP A 435 3.43 11.38 -24.91
C TRP A 435 3.72 10.31 -25.99
N ASP A 436 4.85 10.38 -26.70
CA ASP A 436 5.27 9.30 -27.62
C ASP A 436 5.69 8.02 -26.88
N ASP A 437 6.28 8.15 -25.69
CA ASP A 437 6.60 6.99 -24.85
C ASP A 437 5.31 6.37 -24.33
N ILE A 438 4.39 7.19 -23.82
CA ILE A 438 3.09 6.72 -23.31
C ILE A 438 2.33 6.00 -24.43
N ASP A 439 2.25 6.59 -25.63
CA ASP A 439 1.60 5.97 -26.80
C ASP A 439 2.29 4.65 -27.19
N SER A 440 3.63 4.62 -27.15
CA SER A 440 4.42 3.41 -27.43
C SER A 440 4.20 2.30 -26.39
N MET A 441 4.19 2.62 -25.10
CA MET A 441 3.97 1.65 -24.02
C MET A 441 2.55 1.06 -24.10
N VAL A 442 1.54 1.92 -24.26
CA VAL A 442 0.12 1.54 -24.25
C VAL A 442 -0.25 0.65 -25.43
N ARG A 443 0.26 0.95 -26.63
CA ARG A 443 -0.04 0.16 -27.84
C ARG A 443 0.70 -1.18 -27.89
N ASN A 444 1.73 -1.35 -27.06
CA ASN A 444 2.67 -2.47 -27.16
C ASN A 444 2.69 -3.28 -25.87
N HIS A 445 3.79 -3.28 -25.11
CA HIS A 445 3.98 -4.25 -24.02
C HIS A 445 2.88 -4.17 -22.96
N LEU A 446 2.28 -3.00 -22.69
CA LEU A 446 1.20 -2.88 -21.70
C LEU A 446 0.03 -3.83 -22.01
N VAL A 447 -0.48 -3.79 -23.26
CA VAL A 447 -1.61 -4.64 -23.68
C VAL A 447 -1.20 -6.07 -23.95
N GLU A 448 0.07 -6.31 -24.31
CA GLU A 448 0.59 -7.67 -24.51
C GLU A 448 0.64 -8.49 -23.22
N HIS A 449 0.71 -7.85 -22.05
CA HIS A 449 0.62 -8.56 -20.78
C HIS A 449 -0.77 -9.14 -20.49
N GLN A 450 -1.80 -8.75 -21.24
CA GLN A 450 -3.15 -9.27 -21.05
C GLN A 450 -3.32 -10.63 -21.72
N MET A 451 -3.69 -11.66 -20.96
CA MET A 451 -3.93 -12.98 -21.54
C MET A 451 -5.38 -13.09 -22.02
N LEU A 452 -5.54 -13.30 -23.33
CA LEU A 452 -6.85 -13.40 -23.97
C LEU A 452 -7.06 -14.78 -24.63
N ASP A 453 -5.99 -15.56 -24.85
CA ASP A 453 -6.06 -16.86 -25.49
C ASP A 453 -6.27 -17.99 -24.48
N ARG A 454 -7.53 -18.40 -24.34
CA ARG A 454 -7.95 -19.55 -23.52
C ARG A 454 -7.28 -20.85 -23.95
N LYS A 455 -7.11 -21.10 -25.24
CA LYS A 455 -6.49 -22.35 -25.72
C LYS A 455 -5.02 -22.39 -25.34
N ARG A 456 -4.32 -21.25 -25.45
CA ARG A 456 -2.92 -21.17 -25.03
C ARG A 456 -2.76 -21.36 -23.52
N LEU A 457 -3.64 -20.78 -22.69
CA LEU A 457 -3.60 -21.02 -21.24
C LEU A 457 -3.84 -22.49 -20.89
N LYS A 458 -4.82 -23.15 -21.54
CA LYS A 458 -5.04 -24.61 -21.38
C LYS A 458 -3.79 -25.42 -21.70
N HIS A 459 -3.11 -25.08 -22.80
CA HIS A 459 -1.86 -25.71 -23.20
C HIS A 459 -0.73 -25.50 -22.18
N ILE A 460 -0.54 -24.28 -21.69
CA ILE A 460 0.49 -23.99 -20.70
C ILE A 460 0.25 -24.79 -19.41
N VAL A 461 -0.99 -24.80 -18.92
CA VAL A 461 -1.36 -25.54 -17.71
C VAL A 461 -1.15 -27.05 -17.90
N SER A 462 -1.51 -27.64 -19.05
CA SER A 462 -1.31 -29.08 -19.29
C SER A 462 0.15 -29.50 -19.39
N HIS A 463 1.08 -28.55 -19.58
CA HIS A 463 2.53 -28.77 -19.65
C HIS A 463 3.28 -28.15 -18.47
N SER A 464 2.57 -27.65 -17.46
CA SER A 464 3.15 -27.12 -16.23
C SER A 464 3.42 -28.25 -15.23
N PRO A 465 4.41 -28.11 -14.33
CA PRO A 465 4.66 -29.08 -13.28
C PRO A 465 3.41 -29.29 -12.42
N LYS A 466 3.16 -30.54 -12.01
CA LYS A 466 2.10 -30.83 -11.03
C LYS A 466 2.53 -30.31 -9.67
N SER A 467 1.70 -29.47 -9.06
CA SER A 467 1.85 -29.02 -7.67
C SER A 467 0.81 -29.71 -6.79
N GLU A 468 1.20 -29.97 -5.53
CA GLU A 468 0.25 -30.38 -4.51
C GLU A 468 -0.62 -29.17 -4.13
N MET A 469 -1.92 -29.26 -4.37
CA MET A 469 -2.86 -28.21 -4.03
C MET A 469 -3.26 -28.34 -2.56
N ARG A 470 -3.14 -27.25 -1.81
CA ARG A 470 -3.58 -27.14 -0.42
C ARG A 470 -4.91 -26.39 -0.40
N PRO A 471 -6.07 -27.07 -0.21
CA PRO A 471 -7.39 -26.43 -0.30
C PRO A 471 -7.57 -25.24 0.66
N GLU A 472 -6.81 -25.23 1.77
CA GLU A 472 -6.79 -24.16 2.77
C GLU A 472 -6.35 -22.79 2.19
N ILE A 473 -5.50 -22.79 1.16
CA ILE A 473 -4.86 -21.60 0.59
C ILE A 473 -4.88 -21.55 -0.95
N ASN A 474 -5.28 -22.63 -1.62
CA ASN A 474 -5.37 -22.71 -3.08
C ASN A 474 -6.82 -22.93 -3.52
N ASN A 475 -7.23 -22.21 -4.56
CA ASN A 475 -8.50 -22.43 -5.25
C ASN A 475 -8.25 -22.98 -6.67
N THR A 476 -8.80 -24.14 -6.98
CA THR A 476 -8.70 -24.82 -8.29
C THR A 476 -9.92 -24.59 -9.18
N GLU A 477 -10.94 -23.90 -8.70
CA GLU A 477 -12.20 -23.70 -9.39
C GLU A 477 -12.04 -22.75 -10.58
N ASN A 478 -12.35 -23.25 -11.79
CA ASN A 478 -12.43 -22.46 -13.02
C ASN A 478 -11.19 -21.57 -13.28
N VAL A 479 -10.00 -21.99 -12.84
CA VAL A 479 -8.78 -21.17 -12.84
C VAL A 479 -8.54 -20.52 -14.20
N ILE A 480 -8.67 -21.27 -15.29
CA ILE A 480 -8.45 -20.72 -16.64
C ILE A 480 -9.46 -19.62 -16.95
N GLU A 481 -10.76 -19.86 -16.73
CA GLU A 481 -11.81 -18.89 -17.04
C GLU A 481 -11.70 -17.62 -16.17
N ARG A 482 -11.25 -17.77 -14.92
CA ARG A 482 -11.01 -16.64 -14.00
C ARG A 482 -9.75 -15.83 -14.33
N ASN A 483 -8.85 -16.36 -15.17
CA ASN A 483 -7.61 -15.69 -15.56
C ASN A 483 -7.66 -15.12 -16.99
N ILE A 484 -8.70 -15.36 -17.78
CA ILE A 484 -8.90 -14.66 -19.05
C ILE A 484 -9.13 -13.17 -18.78
N GLY A 485 -8.34 -12.33 -19.43
CA GLY A 485 -8.33 -10.88 -19.25
C GLY A 485 -7.41 -10.39 -18.14
N ALA A 486 -6.83 -11.29 -17.33
CA ALA A 486 -5.85 -10.91 -16.31
C ALA A 486 -4.50 -10.53 -16.96
N PHE A 487 -3.75 -9.71 -16.24
CA PHE A 487 -2.40 -9.29 -16.65
C PHE A 487 -1.34 -10.13 -15.95
N ALA A 488 -0.41 -10.71 -16.72
CA ALA A 488 0.70 -11.45 -16.13
C ALA A 488 1.80 -10.51 -15.63
N SER A 489 2.58 -11.00 -14.68
CA SER A 489 3.55 -10.18 -13.97
C SER A 489 4.81 -9.92 -14.77
N CYS A 490 5.27 -10.89 -15.54
CA CYS A 490 6.61 -10.89 -16.11
C CYS A 490 6.56 -11.38 -17.55
N ALA A 491 7.39 -10.77 -18.39
CA ALA A 491 7.60 -11.16 -19.77
C ALA A 491 9.07 -11.01 -20.18
N GLU A 492 9.43 -11.78 -21.20
CA GLU A 492 10.53 -11.47 -22.10
C GLU A 492 9.98 -10.64 -23.27
N PRO A 493 10.83 -9.98 -24.08
CA PRO A 493 10.37 -9.15 -25.19
C PRO A 493 9.44 -9.84 -26.21
N THR A 494 9.42 -11.17 -26.28
CA THR A 494 8.61 -11.92 -27.27
C THR A 494 7.68 -12.98 -26.68
N LYS A 495 7.72 -13.21 -25.37
CA LYS A 495 6.87 -14.19 -24.69
C LYS A 495 6.73 -13.88 -23.21
N MET A 496 5.57 -14.17 -22.66
CA MET A 496 5.21 -13.91 -21.28
C MET A 496 5.22 -15.20 -20.47
N TYR A 497 5.56 -15.07 -19.19
CA TYR A 497 5.40 -16.14 -18.21
C TYR A 497 3.94 -16.13 -17.74
N ALA A 498 3.25 -17.27 -17.77
CA ALA A 498 1.89 -17.39 -17.23
C ALA A 498 1.91 -17.42 -15.68
N TRP A 499 2.47 -16.37 -15.09
CA TRP A 499 2.66 -16.17 -13.66
C TRP A 499 2.06 -14.83 -13.26
N TRP A 500 1.35 -14.82 -12.13
CA TRP A 500 0.61 -13.66 -11.66
C TRP A 500 0.95 -13.34 -10.22
N THR A 501 1.24 -12.07 -10.00
CA THR A 501 1.21 -11.39 -8.73
C THR A 501 0.07 -10.40 -8.81
N MET A 502 -0.83 -10.41 -7.81
CA MET A 502 -2.06 -9.62 -7.86
C MET A 502 -1.81 -8.11 -7.98
N CYS A 503 -0.60 -7.63 -7.67
CA CYS A 503 -0.20 -6.25 -7.90
C CYS A 503 -0.19 -5.86 -9.38
N CYS A 504 0.34 -6.72 -10.28
CA CYS A 504 0.41 -6.44 -11.71
C CYS A 504 -0.99 -6.36 -12.32
N ASN A 505 -1.86 -7.29 -11.93
CA ASN A 505 -3.25 -7.31 -12.40
C ASN A 505 -3.99 -5.99 -12.13
N ALA A 506 -3.83 -5.43 -10.92
CA ALA A 506 -4.43 -4.14 -10.58
C ALA A 506 -3.70 -2.96 -11.23
N ASN A 507 -2.36 -2.92 -11.15
CA ASN A 507 -1.56 -1.80 -11.63
C ASN A 507 -1.68 -1.60 -13.15
N MET A 508 -1.66 -2.67 -13.93
CA MET A 508 -1.72 -2.58 -15.40
C MET A 508 -3.09 -2.08 -15.88
N MET A 509 -4.16 -2.51 -15.21
CA MET A 509 -5.50 -1.95 -15.45
C MET A 509 -5.57 -0.45 -15.12
N LEU A 510 -4.94 -0.01 -14.03
CA LEU A 510 -4.86 1.42 -13.70
C LEU A 510 -4.12 2.22 -14.76
N ALA A 511 -3.01 1.71 -15.31
CA ALA A 511 -2.28 2.38 -16.40
C ALA A 511 -3.13 2.51 -17.66
N ILE A 512 -3.85 1.46 -18.06
CA ILE A 512 -4.76 1.51 -19.21
C ILE A 512 -5.81 2.59 -18.98
N HIS A 513 -6.44 2.62 -17.80
CA HIS A 513 -7.41 3.64 -17.47
C HIS A 513 -6.80 5.04 -17.51
N LYS A 514 -5.61 5.27 -16.95
CA LYS A 514 -4.97 6.59 -16.94
C LYS A 514 -4.57 7.08 -18.33
N ALA A 515 -4.04 6.21 -19.18
CA ALA A 515 -3.72 6.58 -20.56
C ALA A 515 -5.00 6.86 -21.36
N TRP A 516 -6.03 6.02 -21.20
CA TRP A 516 -7.34 6.28 -21.76
C TRP A 516 -7.87 7.63 -21.25
N ASP A 517 -7.74 7.90 -19.96
CA ASP A 517 -8.23 9.12 -19.34
C ASP A 517 -7.53 10.38 -19.88
N ALA A 518 -6.20 10.35 -19.91
CA ALA A 518 -5.36 11.44 -20.36
C ALA A 518 -5.36 11.64 -21.88
N THR A 519 -6.06 10.79 -22.64
CA THR A 519 -6.19 10.93 -24.10
C THR A 519 -6.76 12.29 -24.49
N VAL A 520 -7.71 12.83 -23.71
CA VAL A 520 -8.21 14.20 -23.90
C VAL A 520 -8.50 14.89 -22.56
N ARG A 521 -8.10 16.16 -22.45
CA ARG A 521 -8.48 17.09 -21.39
C ARG A 521 -9.39 18.17 -21.96
N PHE A 522 -10.26 18.72 -21.12
CA PHE A 522 -11.12 19.84 -21.49
C PHE A 522 -11.09 20.89 -20.40
N ASP A 523 -10.74 22.12 -20.77
CA ASP A 523 -10.73 23.27 -19.88
C ASP A 523 -11.02 24.55 -20.67
N ASN A 524 -11.89 25.41 -20.14
CA ASN A 524 -12.18 26.73 -20.72
C ASN A 524 -12.37 26.73 -22.26
N GLY A 525 -13.26 25.87 -22.75
CA GLY A 525 -13.57 25.74 -24.19
C GLY A 525 -12.50 25.04 -25.05
N LEU A 526 -11.33 24.71 -24.48
CA LEU A 526 -10.24 24.01 -25.17
C LEU A 526 -10.29 22.51 -24.89
N ALA A 527 -10.42 21.71 -25.95
CA ALA A 527 -10.11 20.28 -25.89
C ALA A 527 -8.64 20.03 -26.27
N GLN A 528 -7.85 19.57 -25.31
CA GLN A 528 -6.45 19.16 -25.54
C GLN A 528 -6.40 17.64 -25.73
N VAL A 529 -6.14 17.20 -26.96
CA VAL A 529 -6.01 15.78 -27.33
C VAL A 529 -4.53 15.38 -27.27
N ASN A 530 -4.15 14.59 -26.27
CA ASN A 530 -2.75 14.18 -26.04
C ASN A 530 -2.37 12.89 -26.77
N LEU A 531 -3.33 11.97 -26.93
CA LEU A 531 -3.14 10.67 -27.56
C LEU A 531 -4.17 10.47 -28.68
N LEU A 532 -3.78 9.78 -29.75
CA LEU A 532 -4.67 9.43 -30.87
C LEU A 532 -5.28 8.04 -30.62
N LEU A 533 -6.01 7.89 -29.52
CA LEU A 533 -6.70 6.67 -29.11
C LEU A 533 -8.22 6.86 -29.17
N ASN A 534 -8.96 5.77 -29.39
CA ASN A 534 -10.42 5.82 -29.35
C ASN A 534 -10.89 6.22 -27.94
N ARG A 535 -11.66 7.31 -27.86
CA ARG A 535 -12.24 7.80 -26.60
C ARG A 535 -13.53 8.53 -26.85
N VAL A 536 -14.48 8.35 -25.95
CA VAL A 536 -15.70 9.15 -25.88
C VAL A 536 -15.66 9.95 -24.60
N SER A 537 -16.08 11.19 -24.69
CA SER A 537 -16.14 12.10 -23.56
C SER A 537 -17.38 13.01 -23.68
N PRO A 538 -17.72 13.76 -22.62
CA PRO A 538 -18.78 14.76 -22.71
C PRO A 538 -18.52 15.86 -23.76
N TRP A 539 -17.25 16.13 -24.10
CA TRP A 539 -16.85 17.26 -24.94
C TRP A 539 -16.44 16.90 -26.36
N VAL A 540 -15.71 15.79 -26.57
CA VAL A 540 -15.23 15.35 -27.89
C VAL A 540 -15.16 13.83 -27.97
N ASP A 541 -15.66 13.26 -29.06
CA ASP A 541 -15.41 11.84 -29.38
C ASP A 541 -14.28 11.71 -30.38
N ILE A 542 -13.37 10.77 -30.11
CA ILE A 542 -12.18 10.50 -30.89
C ILE A 542 -12.34 9.11 -31.49
N ASP A 543 -12.47 9.08 -32.82
CA ASP A 543 -12.46 7.87 -33.63
C ASP A 543 -11.10 7.80 -34.35
N SER A 544 -10.16 7.09 -33.74
CA SER A 544 -8.83 6.80 -34.27
C SER A 544 -8.83 5.51 -35.07
N HIS A 545 -8.37 5.59 -36.32
CA HIS A 545 -8.20 4.44 -37.20
C HIS A 545 -6.77 3.85 -37.13
N LEU A 546 -5.94 4.34 -36.21
CA LEU A 546 -4.59 3.86 -36.02
C LEU A 546 -4.58 2.43 -35.43
N PRO A 547 -3.61 1.58 -35.82
CA PRO A 547 -2.54 1.84 -36.78
C PRO A 547 -2.90 1.51 -38.24
N TYR A 548 -4.14 1.14 -38.54
CA TYR A 548 -4.52 0.67 -39.88
C TYR A 548 -4.44 1.78 -40.93
N GLU A 549 -5.07 2.91 -40.62
CA GLU A 549 -5.16 4.10 -41.47
C GLU A 549 -4.67 5.32 -40.69
N GLY A 550 -3.96 6.23 -41.35
CA GLY A 550 -3.49 7.48 -40.75
C GLY A 550 -4.63 8.49 -40.75
N LYS A 551 -5.68 8.17 -39.99
CA LYS A 551 -6.93 8.92 -39.94
C LYS A 551 -7.44 8.97 -38.50
N VAL A 552 -7.81 10.16 -38.07
CA VAL A 552 -8.51 10.40 -36.81
C VAL A 552 -9.68 11.34 -37.08
N VAL A 553 -10.85 10.99 -36.58
CA VAL A 553 -12.06 11.83 -36.66
C VAL A 553 -12.43 12.27 -35.25
N LEU A 554 -12.51 13.59 -35.04
CA LEU A 554 -12.91 14.21 -33.79
C LEU A 554 -14.32 14.77 -33.97
N ARG A 555 -15.29 14.23 -33.23
CA ARG A 555 -16.68 14.69 -33.26
C ARG A 555 -16.89 15.64 -32.10
N ASN A 556 -17.01 16.91 -32.41
CA ASN A 556 -17.10 17.96 -31.42
C ASN A 556 -18.49 18.02 -30.80
N LYS A 557 -18.56 18.05 -29.47
CA LYS A 557 -19.81 18.26 -28.72
C LYS A 557 -19.84 19.63 -28.05
N GLN A 558 -18.69 20.15 -27.64
CA GLN A 558 -18.62 21.36 -26.80
C GLN A 558 -17.40 22.26 -27.03
N ALA A 559 -16.32 21.80 -27.66
CA ALA A 559 -15.08 22.58 -27.76
C ALA A 559 -15.20 23.75 -28.75
N GLU A 560 -14.71 24.92 -28.34
CA GLU A 560 -14.54 26.11 -29.18
C GLU A 560 -13.20 26.06 -29.95
N ARG A 561 -12.23 25.33 -29.39
CA ARG A 561 -10.91 25.12 -29.95
C ARG A 561 -10.36 23.76 -29.56
N MET A 562 -9.51 23.20 -30.41
CA MET A 562 -8.81 21.94 -30.18
C MET A 562 -7.30 22.10 -30.36
N SER A 563 -6.55 21.52 -29.44
CA SER A 563 -5.10 21.34 -29.54
C SER A 563 -4.81 19.85 -29.63
N VAL A 564 -4.41 19.36 -30.81
CA VAL A 564 -4.24 17.93 -31.09
C VAL A 564 -2.78 17.58 -31.24
N ARG A 565 -2.25 16.73 -30.35
CA ARG A 565 -0.85 16.31 -30.39
C ARG A 565 -0.64 15.32 -31.52
N ILE A 566 0.27 15.65 -32.43
CA ILE A 566 0.57 14.79 -33.57
C ILE A 566 1.85 13.98 -33.27
N PRO A 567 1.82 12.62 -33.30
CA PRO A 567 2.95 11.75 -32.98
C PRO A 567 4.19 11.99 -33.85
N LEU A 568 5.40 11.85 -33.29
CA LEU A 568 6.66 12.27 -33.93
C LEU A 568 6.89 11.70 -35.35
N TRP A 569 6.47 10.46 -35.60
CA TRP A 569 6.65 9.77 -36.88
C TRP A 569 5.77 10.33 -38.01
N VAL A 570 4.76 11.16 -37.71
CA VAL A 570 3.91 11.79 -38.72
C VAL A 570 4.65 12.95 -39.38
N ASP A 571 4.75 12.90 -40.70
CA ASP A 571 5.18 14.02 -41.54
C ASP A 571 4.12 15.13 -41.53
N ARG A 572 4.49 16.27 -40.95
CA ARG A 572 3.62 17.44 -40.81
C ARG A 572 3.26 18.07 -42.15
N THR A 573 4.08 17.89 -43.18
CA THR A 573 3.85 18.47 -44.52
C THR A 573 2.81 17.67 -45.32
N ALA A 574 2.69 16.37 -45.03
CA ALA A 574 1.69 15.48 -45.62
C ALA A 574 0.36 15.47 -44.85
N LEU A 575 0.31 16.02 -43.64
CA LEU A 575 -0.91 16.10 -42.83
C LEU A 575 -1.95 17.00 -43.49
N ARG A 576 -3.22 16.59 -43.42
CA ARG A 576 -4.39 17.36 -43.83
C ARG A 576 -5.38 17.42 -42.67
N CYS A 577 -6.04 18.57 -42.53
CA CYS A 577 -7.07 18.80 -41.54
C CYS A 577 -8.29 19.41 -42.24
N GLU A 578 -9.46 18.85 -41.97
CA GLU A 578 -10.73 19.31 -42.52
C GLU A 578 -11.75 19.46 -41.39
N VAL A 579 -12.54 20.54 -41.42
CA VAL A 579 -13.69 20.75 -40.54
C VAL A 579 -14.94 20.68 -41.41
N ASN A 580 -15.85 19.76 -41.11
CA ASN A 580 -17.05 19.48 -41.91
C ASN A 580 -16.74 19.28 -43.41
N GLY A 581 -15.63 18.59 -43.71
CA GLY A 581 -15.16 18.31 -45.07
C GLY A 581 -14.50 19.49 -45.80
N ARG A 582 -14.35 20.65 -45.14
CA ARG A 582 -13.66 21.81 -45.69
C ARG A 582 -12.24 21.89 -45.13
N LYS A 583 -11.24 22.03 -45.99
CA LYS A 583 -9.85 22.20 -45.57
C LYS A 583 -9.68 23.47 -44.74
N VAL A 584 -9.00 23.35 -43.61
CA VAL A 584 -8.67 24.49 -42.74
C VAL A 584 -7.17 24.74 -42.71
N PRO A 585 -6.73 25.99 -42.47
CA PRO A 585 -5.31 26.29 -42.28
C PRO A 585 -4.73 25.50 -41.11
N ILE A 586 -3.54 24.93 -41.32
CA ILE A 586 -2.82 24.19 -40.29
C ILE A 586 -1.96 25.17 -39.48
N ARG A 587 -2.22 25.27 -38.18
CA ARG A 587 -1.42 26.05 -37.22
C ARG A 587 -0.78 25.13 -36.19
N TRP A 588 0.39 25.50 -35.70
CA TRP A 588 1.17 24.65 -34.80
C TRP A 588 1.67 25.40 -33.57
N LEU A 589 1.58 24.73 -32.42
CA LEU A 589 2.32 25.07 -31.20
C LEU A 589 3.16 23.85 -30.81
N GLY A 590 4.47 23.88 -31.08
CA GLY A 590 5.31 22.70 -30.97
C GLY A 590 4.81 21.55 -31.87
N ARG A 591 4.42 20.42 -31.28
CA ARG A 591 3.82 19.25 -31.94
C ARG A 591 2.29 19.23 -31.92
N GLN A 592 1.66 20.29 -31.43
CA GLN A 592 0.21 20.39 -31.29
C GLN A 592 -0.38 21.13 -32.49
N LEU A 593 -1.27 20.46 -33.23
CA LEU A 593 -2.11 21.06 -34.26
C LEU A 593 -3.20 21.90 -33.58
N GLN A 594 -3.25 23.20 -33.89
CA GLN A 594 -4.25 24.11 -33.37
C GLN A 594 -5.41 24.25 -34.34
N ILE A 595 -6.63 24.13 -33.82
CA ILE A 595 -7.89 24.25 -34.56
C ILE A 595 -8.80 25.18 -33.75
N GLU A 596 -9.26 26.24 -34.38
CA GLU A 596 -10.02 27.33 -33.75
C GLU A 596 -11.41 27.44 -34.39
N ASP A 597 -12.25 28.32 -33.83
CA ASP A 597 -13.58 28.68 -34.34
C ASP A 597 -14.53 27.48 -34.50
N LEU A 598 -14.39 26.47 -33.63
CA LEU A 598 -15.22 25.27 -33.65
C LEU A 598 -16.58 25.51 -32.98
N GLN A 599 -17.61 24.87 -33.51
CA GLN A 599 -18.96 24.86 -32.95
C GLN A 599 -19.37 23.45 -32.54
N PRO A 600 -20.26 23.30 -31.52
CA PRO A 600 -20.90 22.03 -31.22
C PRO A 600 -21.50 21.38 -32.48
N GLY A 601 -21.22 20.09 -32.70
CA GLY A 601 -21.64 19.33 -33.88
C GLY A 601 -20.60 19.27 -35.00
N ASP A 602 -19.58 20.13 -34.99
CA ASP A 602 -18.51 20.08 -35.98
C ASP A 602 -17.76 18.74 -35.96
N THR A 603 -17.38 18.28 -37.16
CA THR A 603 -16.53 17.10 -37.32
C THR A 603 -15.18 17.50 -37.89
N VAL A 604 -14.13 17.31 -37.09
CA VAL A 604 -12.75 17.48 -37.51
C VAL A 604 -12.21 16.15 -38.02
N THR A 605 -11.68 16.13 -39.23
CA THR A 605 -10.99 14.96 -39.80
C THR A 605 -9.53 15.29 -40.04
N ILE A 606 -8.64 14.54 -39.39
CA ILE A 606 -7.19 14.64 -39.56
C ILE A 606 -6.72 13.41 -40.31
N THR A 607 -6.00 13.62 -41.42
CA THR A 607 -5.41 12.53 -42.21
C THR A 607 -3.93 12.76 -42.47
N PHE A 608 -3.18 11.67 -42.51
CA PHE A 608 -1.74 11.64 -42.78
C PHE A 608 -1.33 10.24 -43.29
N PRO A 609 -0.21 10.10 -44.00
CA PRO A 609 0.30 8.79 -44.41
C PRO A 609 0.68 7.92 -43.20
N MET A 610 0.29 6.64 -43.21
CA MET A 610 0.90 5.66 -42.29
C MET A 610 2.28 5.27 -42.78
N VAL A 611 3.22 5.19 -41.85
CA VAL A 611 4.58 4.73 -42.12
C VAL A 611 4.83 3.40 -41.43
N GLU A 612 5.54 2.51 -42.12
CA GLU A 612 6.13 1.32 -41.52
C GLU A 612 7.63 1.52 -41.36
N THR A 613 8.17 1.20 -40.18
CA THR A 613 9.61 1.26 -39.90
C THR A 613 10.11 -0.10 -39.45
N ILE A 614 11.36 -0.40 -39.78
CA ILE A 614 12.09 -1.55 -39.24
C ILE A 614 13.21 -0.99 -38.39
N GLU A 615 13.14 -1.25 -37.10
CA GLU A 615 14.08 -0.75 -36.09
C GLU A 615 14.79 -1.92 -35.42
N LYS A 616 16.07 -1.74 -35.07
CA LYS A 616 16.84 -2.73 -34.31
C LYS A 616 17.05 -2.21 -32.89
N HIS A 617 16.59 -2.99 -31.92
CA HIS A 617 16.70 -2.68 -30.48
C HIS A 617 17.42 -3.81 -29.77
N THR A 618 18.51 -3.48 -29.08
CA THR A 618 19.30 -4.47 -28.33
C THR A 618 18.88 -4.48 -26.87
N GLU A 619 18.33 -5.60 -26.40
CA GLU A 619 18.16 -5.82 -24.97
C GLU A 619 19.45 -6.46 -24.43
N ARG A 620 20.15 -5.69 -23.59
CA ARG A 620 21.52 -5.99 -23.18
C ARG A 620 21.58 -7.17 -22.22
N THR A 621 20.60 -7.39 -21.37
CA THR A 621 20.61 -8.51 -20.43
C THR A 621 20.48 -9.86 -21.13
N TYR A 622 19.71 -9.94 -22.22
CA TYR A 622 19.60 -11.13 -23.08
C TYR A 622 20.72 -11.25 -24.11
N ASN A 623 21.55 -10.21 -24.27
CA ASN A 623 22.54 -10.12 -25.37
C ASN A 623 21.91 -10.33 -26.76
N THR A 624 20.66 -9.88 -26.93
CA THR A 624 19.87 -10.14 -28.13
C THR A 624 19.46 -8.83 -28.77
N THR A 625 19.71 -8.71 -30.08
CA THR A 625 19.19 -7.62 -30.89
C THR A 625 17.91 -8.06 -31.55
N PHE A 626 16.81 -7.40 -31.20
CA PHE A 626 15.50 -7.61 -31.77
C PHE A 626 15.31 -6.70 -32.98
N THR A 627 14.86 -7.29 -34.09
CA THR A 627 14.34 -6.54 -35.24
C THR A 627 12.84 -6.37 -35.06
N CYS A 628 12.42 -5.12 -34.90
CA CYS A 628 11.06 -4.71 -34.60
C CYS A 628 10.48 -4.00 -35.82
N ARG A 629 9.34 -4.49 -36.33
CA ARG A 629 8.59 -3.81 -37.39
C ARG A 629 7.43 -3.04 -36.76
N PHE A 630 7.42 -1.73 -36.94
CA PHE A 630 6.37 -0.84 -36.45
C PHE A 630 5.50 -0.32 -37.58
N LYS A 631 4.24 -0.04 -37.27
CA LYS A 631 3.34 0.80 -38.05
C LYS A 631 2.95 2.01 -37.19
N GLY A 632 3.55 3.17 -37.49
CA GLY A 632 3.60 4.30 -36.56
C GLY A 632 4.25 3.91 -35.23
N ASN A 633 3.52 3.99 -34.11
CA ASN A 633 3.99 3.55 -32.79
C ASN A 633 3.59 2.12 -32.41
N THR A 634 2.86 1.40 -33.27
CA THR A 634 2.40 0.05 -32.95
C THR A 634 3.37 -0.99 -33.49
N LEU A 635 3.93 -1.82 -32.61
CA LEU A 635 4.74 -2.97 -33.00
C LEU A 635 3.82 -4.03 -33.62
N ILE A 636 4.09 -4.38 -34.87
CA ILE A 636 3.30 -5.38 -35.62
C ILE A 636 4.04 -6.71 -35.78
N ASP A 637 5.37 -6.70 -35.67
CA ASP A 637 6.17 -7.93 -35.62
C ASP A 637 7.51 -7.71 -34.91
N ILE A 638 8.05 -8.78 -34.32
CA ILE A 638 9.33 -8.78 -33.61
C ILE A 638 10.06 -10.11 -33.83
N SER A 639 11.37 -10.06 -34.05
CA SER A 639 12.25 -11.22 -34.21
C SER A 639 13.61 -10.97 -33.55
N PRO A 640 14.35 -12.01 -33.10
CA PRO A 640 14.01 -13.43 -33.14
C PRO A 640 12.92 -13.81 -32.12
N ARG A 641 12.23 -14.92 -32.36
CA ARG A 641 11.21 -15.50 -31.45
C ARG A 641 11.71 -16.85 -30.92
N PRO A 642 12.61 -16.87 -29.92
CA PRO A 642 13.15 -18.11 -29.40
C PRO A 642 12.05 -18.95 -28.75
N LYS A 643 12.03 -20.26 -29.08
CA LYS A 643 11.08 -21.23 -28.53
C LYS A 643 11.29 -21.44 -27.03
N GLU A 644 12.55 -21.54 -26.62
CA GLU A 644 12.92 -21.69 -25.21
C GLU A 644 12.94 -20.33 -24.51
N PHE A 645 12.63 -20.35 -23.21
CA PHE A 645 12.93 -19.21 -22.34
C PHE A 645 14.44 -19.00 -22.22
N SER A 646 14.81 -17.74 -22.05
CA SER A 646 16.17 -17.31 -21.72
C SER A 646 16.60 -17.81 -20.33
N LEU A 647 15.65 -17.90 -19.40
CA LEU A 647 15.79 -18.46 -18.07
C LEU A 647 15.40 -19.94 -18.06
N LYS A 648 16.03 -20.74 -17.20
CA LYS A 648 15.69 -22.16 -17.01
C LYS A 648 14.65 -22.39 -15.93
N ARG A 649 14.56 -21.48 -14.96
CA ARG A 649 13.59 -21.54 -13.87
C ARG A 649 13.21 -20.14 -13.39
N ILE A 650 12.08 -20.05 -12.70
CA ILE A 650 11.59 -18.82 -12.05
C ILE A 650 11.21 -19.12 -10.60
N SER A 651 11.14 -18.09 -9.77
CA SER A 651 10.66 -18.24 -8.39
C SER A 651 9.22 -18.72 -8.35
N SER A 652 8.89 -19.49 -7.31
CA SER A 652 7.56 -20.03 -7.02
C SER A 652 7.05 -19.47 -5.68
N ASP A 653 5.73 -19.41 -5.52
CA ASP A 653 5.06 -18.86 -4.33
C ASP A 653 5.35 -19.67 -3.05
N ASP A 654 5.78 -20.93 -3.18
CA ASP A 654 6.23 -21.78 -2.08
C ASP A 654 7.68 -21.52 -1.65
N GLY A 655 8.31 -20.46 -2.17
CA GLY A 655 9.69 -20.09 -1.88
C GLY A 655 10.74 -20.93 -2.62
N LYS A 656 10.32 -21.79 -3.55
CA LYS A 656 11.21 -22.61 -4.39
C LYS A 656 11.32 -22.05 -5.81
N PHE A 657 11.69 -22.91 -6.76
CA PHE A 657 11.76 -22.60 -8.17
C PHE A 657 10.87 -23.54 -8.99
N THR A 658 10.28 -22.99 -10.04
CA THR A 658 9.56 -23.72 -11.09
C THR A 658 10.47 -23.80 -12.31
N GLU A 659 10.79 -25.01 -12.74
CA GLU A 659 11.53 -25.25 -13.99
C GLU A 659 10.65 -24.89 -15.20
N LEU A 660 11.25 -24.20 -16.16
CA LEU A 660 10.59 -23.71 -17.37
C LEU A 660 10.85 -24.65 -18.54
N ASN A 661 9.85 -24.77 -19.40
CA ASN A 661 9.99 -25.43 -20.69
C ASN A 661 9.31 -24.60 -21.80
N LYS A 662 9.66 -24.85 -23.07
CA LYS A 662 9.11 -24.13 -24.24
C LYS A 662 7.59 -24.12 -24.34
N GLU A 663 6.89 -25.11 -23.79
CA GLU A 663 5.43 -25.21 -23.89
C GLU A 663 4.73 -24.23 -22.93
N MET A 664 5.44 -23.71 -21.93
CA MET A 664 4.90 -22.79 -20.92
C MET A 664 4.91 -21.31 -21.35
N GLY A 665 5.48 -20.97 -22.51
CA GLY A 665 5.54 -19.58 -23.00
C GLY A 665 4.23 -19.08 -23.58
N TYR A 666 3.72 -17.94 -23.13
CA TYR A 666 2.62 -17.27 -23.81
C TYR A 666 3.22 -16.33 -24.89
N PRO A 667 3.08 -16.62 -26.20
CA PRO A 667 3.74 -15.83 -27.24
C PRO A 667 3.14 -14.42 -27.31
N LEU A 668 4.00 -13.41 -27.35
CA LEU A 668 3.59 -12.01 -27.51
C LEU A 668 3.63 -11.60 -28.99
N TYR A 669 2.99 -10.49 -29.31
CA TYR A 669 2.98 -9.85 -30.61
C TYR A 669 2.51 -10.77 -31.74
N GLN A 670 1.45 -11.55 -31.48
CA GLN A 670 0.73 -12.34 -32.50
C GLN A 670 -0.23 -11.43 -33.27
N ARG A 671 0.34 -10.49 -34.05
CA ARG A 671 -0.34 -9.29 -34.55
C ARG A 671 -0.48 -9.24 -36.07
N ASP A 672 -0.56 -10.38 -36.74
CA ASP A 672 -0.72 -10.43 -38.21
C ASP A 672 -1.92 -9.61 -38.71
N HIS A 673 -3.00 -9.57 -37.92
CA HIS A 673 -4.18 -8.76 -38.20
C HIS A 673 -3.90 -7.24 -38.27
N LEU A 674 -2.84 -6.73 -37.63
CA LEU A 674 -2.44 -5.32 -37.68
C LEU A 674 -1.61 -4.95 -38.92
N LYS A 675 -1.22 -5.94 -39.74
CA LYS A 675 -0.56 -5.70 -41.04
C LYS A 675 -1.54 -5.18 -42.10
N ALA A 676 -2.84 -5.30 -41.87
CA ALA A 676 -3.86 -4.77 -42.77
C ALA A 676 -3.85 -3.23 -42.80
N ASN A 677 -4.33 -2.66 -43.91
CA ASN A 677 -4.37 -1.22 -44.14
C ASN A 677 -5.78 -0.61 -44.04
N LYS A 678 -6.78 -1.43 -43.67
CA LYS A 678 -8.14 -0.97 -43.44
C LYS A 678 -8.53 -1.22 -41.99
N ALA A 679 -8.99 -0.17 -41.31
CA ALA A 679 -9.44 -0.30 -39.94
C ALA A 679 -10.72 -1.15 -39.89
N PRO A 680 -10.75 -2.24 -39.11
CA PRO A 680 -11.99 -2.95 -38.84
C PRO A 680 -12.93 -2.04 -38.05
N THR A 681 -14.21 -2.02 -38.41
CA THR A 681 -15.23 -1.25 -37.71
C THR A 681 -16.21 -2.19 -37.02
N LYS A 682 -16.67 -1.80 -35.84
CA LYS A 682 -17.73 -2.48 -35.11
C LYS A 682 -18.56 -1.46 -34.34
N GLU A 683 -19.84 -1.72 -34.22
CA GLU A 683 -20.73 -0.95 -33.38
C GLU A 683 -20.54 -1.38 -31.92
N VAL A 684 -20.43 -0.41 -31.01
CA VAL A 684 -20.23 -0.65 -29.57
C VAL A 684 -20.97 0.41 -28.76
N THR A 685 -21.58 0.00 -27.65
CA THR A 685 -21.98 0.93 -26.60
C THR A 685 -20.73 1.45 -25.90
N ARG A 686 -20.54 2.76 -25.89
CA ARG A 686 -19.36 3.40 -25.30
C ARG A 686 -19.72 4.03 -23.95
N TYR A 687 -18.86 3.86 -22.96
CA TYR A 687 -18.99 4.50 -21.66
C TYR A 687 -18.49 5.95 -21.73
N VAL A 688 -19.31 6.89 -21.26
CA VAL A 688 -18.94 8.30 -21.13
C VAL A 688 -18.56 8.55 -19.67
N HIS A 689 -17.29 8.81 -19.40
CA HIS A 689 -16.86 9.20 -18.06
C HIS A 689 -17.14 10.70 -17.86
N HIS A 690 -17.98 11.02 -16.89
CA HIS A 690 -18.19 12.39 -16.41
C HIS A 690 -16.99 12.76 -15.54
N HIS A 691 -16.19 13.73 -15.96
CA HIS A 691 -15.10 14.29 -15.15
C HIS A 691 -15.64 15.26 -14.12
#